data_AF-A0A5J5LKL3-F1
#
_entry.id   AF-A0A5J5LKL3-F1
#
_cell.length_a   1.000
_cell.length_b   1.000
_cell.length_c   1.000
_cell.angle_alpha   90.00
_cell.angle_beta   90.00
_cell.angle_gamma   90.00
#
_symmetry.space_group_name_H-M   'P 1'
#
loop_
_entity.id
_entity.type
_entity.pdbx_description
1 polymer ?
#
loop_
_entity_poly.entity_id
_entity_poly.type
_entity_poly.pdbx_seq_one_letter_code
_entity_poly.pdbx_strand_id
1 'polypeptide(L)'
;MSDTTDPTSRNRLDEAESPYLRQHADNPVNWQPWDEQALEAAKERDVPIFLSIGYAACHWCHVMEEESFENEAIAEQLNEHFVPIKVDREERPDLDSVYMSICQQVTGGGGWPLSAWLTPEGEPFYVGTYFPPEEKRGQPGFGDLLQRLADSWSDPEQREEMENRAQQWTEAIESDLEATPANPEDPAEDIIQTAGTIAHRGADRQDGGWGSGGPKFPQNGRLHALLRTHADGGQEDYLTVVEETLDVMADRGLYDHVGGGFHRYATDQQWAVPHFEKMLYDNAEIPRAFLAGYQAIGSERYASVVRETFEFVQRELQHPDGGFFSTLDAESVPPEDPDGDSEEGLFYVWTPEQVHDAVDDETDADIFCDYYGVTEPGNFEGATVLAVRKPVSVLAEEYEQSEDEITASLQRALNETFEAREERPRPARDEKVLAGWNGLMIRAFAEGAIVLDDAYADVAADALSFVREHLWDADAERLNRRYKDGDVAIDGYLEDYAFLGRGALTLFEATGNVEHLAFAMDLGQAITEAFWDDDEGTLFFTPTGGESLVARPQELTDQSTPSSTGVAVDLLLSLSHFSDDDRFETVAERVIRTHADRVSSNPLQHASLTLATDTYEQGALELTLVGNQPDYPSEWTETLAERYVPRRLLAHRPADEGRFEQWLDALELDESPPIWAGREPVDDEPTVYACRNFACSPPKHDLGTALDWGTTADDGE
;
A
#
# COMPACT_ATOMS: atom_id res chain seq x y z
N MET A 1 22.21 28.47 33.35
CA MET A 1 22.59 29.08 32.06
C MET A 1 23.12 27.93 31.25
N SER A 2 22.20 27.20 30.62
CA SER A 2 22.54 26.19 29.62
C SER A 2 23.03 26.98 28.41
N ASP A 3 24.16 26.59 27.82
CA ASP A 3 24.52 27.06 26.48
C ASP A 3 23.39 26.55 25.55
N THR A 4 22.46 27.43 25.19
CA THR A 4 21.49 27.21 24.13
C THR A 4 22.23 27.42 22.81
N THR A 5 22.87 26.37 22.31
CA THR A 5 23.29 26.29 20.91
C THR A 5 22.03 26.40 20.06
N ASP A 6 21.98 27.39 19.15
CA ASP A 6 20.95 27.51 18.11
C ASP A 6 20.87 26.17 17.36
N PRO A 7 19.73 25.44 17.40
CA PRO A 7 19.62 24.12 16.78
C PRO A 7 19.84 24.17 15.26
N THR A 8 19.59 25.32 14.64
CA THR A 8 19.76 25.55 13.19
C THR A 8 21.19 25.89 12.76
N SER A 9 22.13 25.94 13.71
CA SER A 9 23.55 26.19 13.43
C SER A 9 24.31 24.99 12.87
N ARG A 10 23.68 23.81 12.83
CA ARG A 10 24.21 22.57 12.25
C ARG A 10 23.08 21.70 11.69
N ASN A 11 23.45 20.74 10.87
CA ASN A 11 22.60 19.61 10.52
C ASN A 11 22.36 18.70 11.77
N ARG A 12 21.13 18.23 11.95
CA ARG A 12 20.69 17.36 13.06
C ARG A 12 20.15 16.01 12.59
N LEU A 13 20.16 15.71 11.29
CA LEU A 13 19.58 14.45 10.80
C LEU A 13 20.44 13.23 11.16
N ASP A 14 21.67 13.43 11.65
CA ASP A 14 22.46 12.38 12.31
C ASP A 14 21.79 11.82 13.58
N GLU A 15 20.89 12.59 14.18
CA GLU A 15 20.10 12.21 15.37
C GLU A 15 18.84 11.41 15.03
N ALA A 16 18.39 11.41 13.78
CA ALA A 16 17.17 10.71 13.37
C ALA A 16 17.42 9.21 13.20
N GLU A 17 16.40 8.36 13.41
CA GLU A 17 16.48 6.92 13.13
C GLU A 17 16.03 6.56 11.71
N SER A 18 15.23 7.42 11.05
CA SER A 18 14.82 7.25 9.65
C SER A 18 16.07 7.10 8.76
N PRO A 19 16.19 6.01 7.97
CA PRO A 19 17.24 5.86 6.97
C PRO A 19 17.26 7.02 5.98
N TYR A 20 16.09 7.47 5.49
CA TYR A 20 15.98 8.60 4.58
C TYR A 20 16.57 9.89 5.18
N LEU A 21 16.23 10.21 6.43
CA LEU A 21 16.78 11.40 7.08
C LEU A 21 18.29 11.28 7.27
N ARG A 22 18.78 10.11 7.71
CA ARG A 22 20.22 9.87 7.92
C ARG A 22 21.05 9.97 6.63
N GLN A 23 20.49 9.61 5.47
CA GLN A 23 21.17 9.79 4.17
C GLN A 23 21.59 11.25 3.95
N HIS A 24 20.81 12.20 4.47
CA HIS A 24 21.06 13.64 4.33
C HIS A 24 21.88 14.26 5.50
N ALA A 25 22.43 13.45 6.41
CA ALA A 25 23.09 13.96 7.62
C ALA A 25 24.41 14.71 7.36
N ASP A 26 25.11 14.37 6.28
CA ASP A 26 26.39 14.99 5.90
C ASP A 26 26.22 16.17 4.93
N ASN A 27 24.98 16.49 4.53
CA ASN A 27 24.70 17.60 3.63
C ASN A 27 25.11 18.95 4.23
N PRO A 28 25.58 19.90 3.39
CA PRO A 28 25.95 21.25 3.84
C PRO A 28 24.75 22.08 4.32
N VAL A 29 23.52 21.68 3.97
CA VAL A 29 22.29 22.25 4.53
C VAL A 29 22.17 21.81 5.99
N ASN A 30 21.87 22.75 6.89
CA ASN A 30 21.63 22.53 8.30
C ASN A 30 20.25 21.92 8.55
N TRP A 31 19.98 20.78 7.94
CA TRP A 31 18.69 20.11 8.00
C TRP A 31 18.25 19.85 9.44
N GLN A 32 16.97 20.14 9.69
CA GLN A 32 16.28 19.88 10.94
C GLN A 32 15.23 18.79 10.73
N PRO A 33 14.99 17.91 11.72
CA PRO A 33 13.77 17.11 11.73
C PRO A 33 12.56 18.01 11.99
N TRP A 34 11.36 17.54 11.65
CA TRP A 34 10.13 18.19 12.07
C TRP A 34 9.92 17.96 13.58
N ASP A 35 10.33 18.93 14.39
CA ASP A 35 10.17 18.90 15.85
C ASP A 35 9.91 20.30 16.43
N GLU A 36 9.53 20.35 17.71
CA GLU A 36 9.26 21.61 18.43
C GLU A 36 10.47 22.56 18.41
N GLN A 37 11.69 22.03 18.41
CA GLN A 37 12.92 22.84 18.38
C GLN A 37 13.07 23.58 17.04
N ALA A 38 12.82 22.91 15.92
CA ALA A 38 12.89 23.50 14.58
C ALA A 38 11.78 24.54 14.38
N LEU A 39 10.56 24.21 14.78
CA LEU A 39 9.40 25.10 14.65
C LEU A 39 9.55 26.36 15.53
N GLU A 40 10.05 26.22 16.77
CA GLU A 40 10.30 27.38 17.63
C GLU A 40 11.49 28.21 17.12
N ALA A 41 12.53 27.58 16.57
CA ALA A 41 13.64 28.31 15.96
C ALA A 41 13.19 29.19 14.77
N ALA A 42 12.23 28.72 13.96
CA ALA A 42 11.66 29.53 12.88
C ALA A 42 10.95 30.77 13.42
N LYS A 43 10.17 30.63 14.51
CA LYS A 43 9.47 31.73 15.19
C LYS A 43 10.43 32.71 15.86
N GLU A 44 11.45 32.21 16.55
CA GLU A 44 12.45 33.04 17.22
C GLU A 44 13.31 33.84 16.22
N ARG A 45 13.65 33.22 15.08
CA ARG A 45 14.41 33.87 14.00
C ARG A 45 13.54 34.76 13.10
N ASP A 46 12.21 34.59 13.11
CA ASP A 46 11.24 35.27 12.24
C ASP A 46 11.54 35.06 10.74
N VAL A 47 11.92 33.83 10.38
CA VAL A 47 12.24 33.42 9.00
C VAL A 47 11.35 32.27 8.54
N PRO A 48 11.07 32.13 7.23
CA PRO A 48 10.23 31.04 6.74
C PRO A 48 10.87 29.67 6.96
N ILE A 49 10.02 28.65 7.00
CA ILE A 49 10.43 27.25 6.96
C ILE A 49 10.56 26.83 5.49
N PHE A 50 11.64 26.14 5.14
CA PHE A 50 11.71 25.37 3.90
C PHE A 50 11.50 23.88 4.25
N LEU A 51 10.35 23.33 3.86
CA LEU A 51 9.97 21.96 4.12
C LEU A 51 10.24 21.11 2.87
N SER A 52 11.08 20.08 3.02
CA SER A 52 11.34 19.06 2.01
C SER A 52 10.80 17.71 2.48
N ILE A 53 9.85 17.12 1.74
CA ILE A 53 9.27 15.81 2.05
C ILE A 53 9.65 14.79 0.97
N GLY A 54 10.13 13.61 1.39
CA GLY A 54 10.50 12.50 0.51
C GLY A 54 10.58 11.17 1.27
N TYR A 55 11.22 10.16 0.69
CA TYR A 55 11.45 8.85 1.29
C TYR A 55 12.68 8.18 0.64
N ALA A 56 13.21 7.13 1.27
CA ALA A 56 14.54 6.58 0.95
C ALA A 56 14.68 6.06 -0.49
N ALA A 57 13.66 5.39 -1.03
CA ALA A 57 13.72 4.79 -2.36
C ALA A 57 13.38 5.75 -3.52
N CYS A 58 13.18 7.04 -3.23
CA CYS A 58 12.71 8.06 -4.18
C CYS A 58 13.85 8.57 -5.09
N HIS A 59 13.89 8.13 -6.36
CA HIS A 59 14.89 8.60 -7.33
C HIS A 59 14.97 10.14 -7.46
N TRP A 60 13.83 10.82 -7.65
CA TRP A 60 13.85 12.30 -7.79
C TRP A 60 14.30 13.02 -6.53
N CYS A 61 14.22 12.37 -5.36
CA CYS A 61 14.69 12.92 -4.11
C CYS A 61 16.23 12.89 -4.07
N HIS A 62 16.84 11.81 -4.55
CA HIS A 62 18.30 11.68 -4.74
C HIS A 62 18.82 12.68 -5.76
N VAL A 63 18.15 12.80 -6.92
CA VAL A 63 18.52 13.80 -7.95
C VAL A 63 18.48 15.24 -7.40
N MET A 64 17.46 15.59 -6.60
CA MET A 64 17.39 16.93 -6.00
C MET A 64 18.46 17.14 -4.93
N GLU A 65 18.82 16.10 -4.19
CA GLU A 65 19.94 16.15 -3.25
C GLU A 65 21.25 16.47 -3.96
N GLU A 66 21.65 15.62 -4.90
CA GLU A 66 22.93 15.71 -5.60
C GLU A 66 23.07 17.06 -6.33
N GLU A 67 22.04 17.45 -7.07
CA GLU A 67 22.13 18.66 -7.90
C GLU A 67 22.00 19.96 -7.08
N SER A 68 21.26 19.95 -5.97
CA SER A 68 20.87 21.19 -5.26
C SER A 68 21.26 21.23 -3.78
N PHE A 69 21.01 20.18 -3.00
CA PHE A 69 21.25 20.23 -1.55
C PHE A 69 22.72 20.03 -1.16
N GLU A 70 23.52 19.37 -2.00
CA GLU A 70 24.98 19.25 -1.83
C GLU A 70 25.74 20.50 -2.31
N ASN A 71 25.08 21.38 -3.06
CA ASN A 71 25.70 22.61 -3.55
C ASN A 71 25.91 23.61 -2.41
N GLU A 72 27.17 23.85 -2.01
CA GLU A 72 27.52 24.76 -0.90
C GLU A 72 26.88 26.15 -1.00
N ALA A 73 26.75 26.72 -2.20
CA ALA A 73 26.19 28.07 -2.38
C ALA A 73 24.67 28.11 -2.16
N ILE A 74 23.96 27.05 -2.58
CA ILE A 74 22.52 26.91 -2.33
C ILE A 74 22.29 26.61 -0.85
N ALA A 75 23.11 25.74 -0.26
CA ALA A 75 23.03 25.40 1.15
C ALA A 75 23.28 26.61 2.07
N GLU A 76 24.24 27.47 1.74
CA GLU A 76 24.48 28.73 2.47
C GLU A 76 23.23 29.63 2.47
N GLN A 77 22.54 29.76 1.32
CA GLN A 77 21.30 30.53 1.23
C GLN A 77 20.17 29.92 2.06
N LEU A 78 20.01 28.59 2.01
CA LEU A 78 19.01 27.88 2.83
C LEU A 78 19.26 28.12 4.32
N ASN A 79 20.50 27.93 4.76
CA ASN A 79 20.88 28.04 6.17
C ASN A 79 20.71 29.47 6.71
N GLU A 80 21.04 30.48 5.90
CA GLU A 80 20.94 31.88 6.30
C GLU A 80 19.49 32.36 6.39
N HIS A 81 18.68 32.06 5.37
CA HIS A 81 17.38 32.70 5.18
C HIS A 81 16.17 31.87 5.60
N PHE A 82 16.36 30.59 5.91
CA PHE A 82 15.26 29.67 6.22
C PHE A 82 15.60 28.78 7.42
N VAL A 83 14.57 28.12 7.95
CA VAL A 83 14.76 26.88 8.73
C VAL A 83 14.47 25.70 7.79
N PRO A 84 15.52 25.01 7.30
CA PRO A 84 15.34 23.86 6.41
C PRO A 84 14.94 22.62 7.22
N ILE A 85 13.72 22.13 7.00
CA ILE A 85 13.17 20.93 7.63
C ILE A 85 13.05 19.82 6.59
N LYS A 86 13.52 18.62 6.94
CA LYS A 86 13.38 17.42 6.10
C LYS A 86 12.49 16.39 6.78
N VAL A 87 11.57 15.82 6.01
CA VAL A 87 10.54 14.89 6.50
C VAL A 87 10.53 13.62 5.65
N ASP A 88 10.56 12.49 6.34
CA ASP A 88 10.28 11.18 5.76
C ASP A 88 8.76 10.95 5.74
N ARG A 89 8.16 10.88 4.55
CA ARG A 89 6.71 10.66 4.40
C ARG A 89 6.25 9.31 4.94
N GLU A 90 7.14 8.32 4.99
CA GLU A 90 6.78 7.00 5.52
C GLU A 90 6.64 7.04 7.04
N GLU A 91 7.35 7.95 7.70
CA GLU A 91 7.25 8.23 9.14
C GLU A 91 6.16 9.25 9.47
N ARG A 92 5.99 10.28 8.63
CA ARG A 92 5.03 11.38 8.81
C ARG A 92 4.08 11.54 7.60
N PRO A 93 3.25 10.53 7.31
CA PRO A 93 2.26 10.60 6.22
C PRO A 93 1.20 11.68 6.45
N ASP A 94 0.99 12.11 7.70
CA ASP A 94 0.12 13.21 8.07
C ASP A 94 0.58 14.56 7.48
N LEU A 95 1.88 14.87 7.62
CA LEU A 95 2.48 16.06 7.02
C LEU A 95 2.46 15.96 5.50
N ASP A 96 2.84 14.81 4.94
CA ASP A 96 2.84 14.57 3.51
C ASP A 96 1.44 14.78 2.90
N SER A 97 0.40 14.18 3.49
CA SER A 97 -0.99 14.30 3.03
C SER A 97 -1.46 15.75 2.94
N VAL A 98 -1.21 16.53 3.99
CA VAL A 98 -1.60 17.95 4.06
C VAL A 98 -0.87 18.78 3.00
N TYR A 99 0.46 18.74 2.98
CA TYR A 99 1.23 19.61 2.08
C TYR A 99 1.19 19.14 0.61
N MET A 100 1.08 17.84 0.35
CA MET A 100 0.90 17.31 -1.00
C MET A 100 -0.46 17.73 -1.57
N SER A 101 -1.52 17.68 -0.77
CA SER A 101 -2.86 18.11 -1.20
C SER A 101 -2.88 19.60 -1.56
N ILE A 102 -2.16 20.44 -0.80
CA ILE A 102 -1.95 21.86 -1.14
C ILE A 102 -1.18 22.02 -2.45
N CYS A 103 -0.10 21.25 -2.64
CA CYS A 103 0.65 21.26 -3.90
C CYS A 103 -0.23 20.91 -5.11
N GLN A 104 -1.05 19.87 -5.00
CA GLN A 104 -1.96 19.45 -6.05
C GLN A 104 -3.04 20.50 -6.33
N GLN A 105 -3.63 21.09 -5.30
CA GLN A 105 -4.65 22.13 -5.46
C GLN A 105 -4.09 23.41 -6.12
N VAL A 106 -2.87 23.81 -5.74
CA VAL A 106 -2.23 25.04 -6.23
C VAL A 106 -1.64 24.87 -7.63
N THR A 107 -0.96 23.76 -7.88
CA THR A 107 -0.17 23.57 -9.12
C THR A 107 -0.88 22.71 -10.17
N GLY A 108 -1.91 21.96 -9.77
CA GLY A 108 -2.56 20.95 -10.61
C GLY A 108 -1.78 19.63 -10.72
N GLY A 109 -0.65 19.50 -10.02
CA GLY A 109 0.17 18.30 -9.97
C GLY A 109 0.85 18.12 -8.62
N GLY A 110 1.50 16.97 -8.43
CA GLY A 110 2.20 16.64 -7.19
C GLY A 110 3.24 15.56 -7.44
N GLY A 111 4.04 15.28 -6.43
CA GLY A 111 5.10 14.28 -6.49
C GLY A 111 6.23 14.60 -5.52
N TRP A 112 7.09 13.62 -5.33
CA TRP A 112 8.26 13.75 -4.47
C TRP A 112 9.53 14.01 -5.30
N PRO A 113 10.50 14.78 -4.78
CA PRO A 113 10.48 15.47 -3.50
C PRO A 113 9.48 16.63 -3.51
N LEU A 114 8.72 16.78 -2.43
CA LEU A 114 7.85 17.93 -2.22
C LEU A 114 8.68 19.06 -1.60
N SER A 115 8.59 20.25 -2.18
CA SER A 115 9.27 21.47 -1.71
C SER A 115 8.24 22.53 -1.36
N ALA A 116 8.07 22.82 -0.07
CA ALA A 116 7.12 23.80 0.44
C ALA A 116 7.83 24.89 1.25
N TRP A 117 7.36 26.13 1.13
CA TRP A 117 7.79 27.25 1.98
C TRP A 117 6.63 27.71 2.83
N LEU A 118 6.88 27.73 4.14
CA LEU A 118 5.88 27.99 5.16
C LEU A 118 6.23 29.24 5.95
N THR A 119 5.22 29.92 6.49
CA THR A 119 5.41 30.92 7.55
C THR A 119 6.09 30.27 8.77
N PRO A 120 6.67 31.07 9.70
CA PRO A 120 7.14 30.54 10.99
C PRO A 120 6.09 29.76 11.78
N GLU A 121 4.81 30.02 11.50
CA GLU A 121 3.65 29.33 12.07
C GLU A 121 3.32 28.00 11.37
N GLY A 122 3.97 27.68 10.24
CA GLY A 122 3.78 26.43 9.50
C GLY A 122 2.77 26.50 8.34
N GLU A 123 2.27 27.70 8.01
CA GLU A 123 1.27 27.91 6.96
C GLU A 123 1.94 28.06 5.58
N PRO A 124 1.57 27.28 4.55
CA PRO A 124 2.27 27.28 3.26
C PRO A 124 1.90 28.47 2.38
N PHE A 125 2.89 29.15 1.80
CA PHE A 125 2.67 30.25 0.83
C PHE A 125 3.31 30.00 -0.55
N TYR A 126 4.15 28.96 -0.67
CA TYR A 126 4.73 28.52 -1.93
C TYR A 126 4.99 27.01 -1.91
N VAL A 127 4.72 26.32 -3.02
CA VAL A 127 4.85 24.87 -3.14
C VAL A 127 5.32 24.49 -4.55
N GLY A 128 6.02 23.37 -4.64
CA GLY A 128 6.41 22.72 -5.88
C GLY A 128 7.03 21.34 -5.60
N THR A 129 7.51 20.68 -6.65
CA THR A 129 8.19 19.39 -6.52
C THR A 129 9.70 19.58 -6.64
N TYR A 130 10.30 19.12 -7.73
CA TYR A 130 11.71 19.32 -8.07
C TYR A 130 11.97 20.72 -8.64
N PHE A 131 13.06 21.34 -8.19
CA PHE A 131 13.60 22.58 -8.73
C PHE A 131 15.06 22.38 -9.17
N PRO A 132 15.42 22.66 -10.43
CA PRO A 132 16.77 22.50 -10.91
C PRO A 132 17.72 23.56 -10.33
N PRO A 133 19.04 23.28 -10.22
CA PRO A 133 20.00 24.25 -9.70
C PRO A 133 20.09 25.51 -10.58
N GLU A 134 19.95 25.35 -11.89
CA GLU A 134 19.90 26.42 -12.88
C GLU A 134 18.54 26.45 -13.60
N GLU A 135 18.14 27.62 -14.12
CA GLU A 135 16.89 27.77 -14.88
C GLU A 135 16.84 26.78 -16.06
N LYS A 136 15.89 25.83 -16.00
CA LYS A 136 15.64 24.84 -17.05
C LYS A 136 14.16 24.76 -17.35
N ARG A 137 13.81 24.67 -18.64
CA ARG A 137 12.44 24.40 -19.13
C ARG A 137 11.35 25.34 -18.56
N GLY A 138 11.70 26.58 -18.21
CA GLY A 138 10.76 27.57 -17.66
C GLY A 138 10.53 27.47 -16.16
N GLN A 139 11.23 26.57 -15.46
CA GLN A 139 11.32 26.57 -13.99
C GLN A 139 12.48 27.47 -13.55
N PRO A 140 12.31 28.28 -12.48
CA PRO A 140 13.40 29.07 -11.93
C PRO A 140 14.50 28.15 -11.40
N GLY A 141 15.75 28.62 -11.47
CA GLY A 141 16.84 27.97 -10.75
C GLY A 141 16.58 28.05 -9.24
N PHE A 142 16.94 27.00 -8.50
CA PHE A 142 16.59 26.87 -7.10
C PHE A 142 17.18 28.02 -6.25
N GLY A 143 18.44 28.39 -6.46
CA GLY A 143 19.06 29.53 -5.77
C GLY A 143 18.37 30.88 -6.07
N ASP A 144 17.97 31.12 -7.32
CA ASP A 144 17.23 32.34 -7.68
C ASP A 144 15.86 32.40 -7.01
N LEU A 145 15.20 31.24 -6.87
CA LEU A 145 13.94 31.12 -6.15
C LEU A 145 14.11 31.41 -4.65
N LEU A 146 15.14 30.84 -4.01
CA LEU A 146 15.45 31.06 -2.59
C LEU A 146 15.69 32.55 -2.31
N GLN A 147 16.55 33.20 -3.09
CA GLN A 147 16.81 34.64 -2.93
C GLN A 147 15.53 35.46 -3.10
N ARG A 148 14.72 35.16 -4.12
CA ARG A 148 13.46 35.88 -4.35
C ARG A 148 12.49 35.75 -3.17
N LEU A 149 12.34 34.55 -2.61
CA LEU A 149 11.45 34.32 -1.47
C LEU A 149 11.97 35.00 -0.20
N ALA A 150 13.28 34.97 0.05
CA ALA A 150 13.91 35.65 1.18
C ALA A 150 13.78 37.19 1.10
N ASP A 151 13.98 37.75 -0.10
CA ASP A 151 13.79 39.19 -0.36
C ASP A 151 12.34 39.61 -0.17
N SER A 152 11.38 38.81 -0.67
CA SER A 152 9.95 39.07 -0.48
C SER A 152 9.52 38.98 0.98
N TRP A 153 10.06 38.02 1.76
CA TRP A 153 9.76 37.91 3.19
C TRP A 153 10.32 39.08 4.01
N SER A 154 11.47 39.61 3.61
CA SER A 154 12.12 40.76 4.29
C SER A 154 11.45 42.10 3.98
N ASP A 155 10.64 42.17 2.92
CA ASP A 155 9.89 43.35 2.53
C ASP A 155 8.49 43.35 3.17
N PRO A 156 8.12 44.34 4.01
CA PRO A 156 6.86 44.28 4.76
C PRO A 156 5.59 44.21 3.91
N GLU A 157 5.57 44.84 2.72
CA GLU A 157 4.39 44.82 1.85
C GLU A 157 4.23 43.44 1.19
N GLN A 158 5.33 42.85 0.70
CA GLN A 158 5.30 41.51 0.11
C GLN A 158 5.08 40.41 1.14
N ARG A 159 5.63 40.56 2.37
CA ARG A 159 5.36 39.65 3.48
C ARG A 159 3.88 39.58 3.81
N GLU A 160 3.20 40.73 3.89
CA GLU A 160 1.74 40.76 4.12
C GLU A 160 0.98 40.03 2.99
N GLU A 161 1.43 40.14 1.73
CA GLU A 161 0.83 39.36 0.63
C GLU A 161 1.08 37.85 0.75
N MET A 162 2.25 37.44 1.25
CA MET A 162 2.60 36.03 1.47
C MET A 162 1.80 35.43 2.64
N GLU A 163 1.67 36.14 3.76
CA GLU A 163 0.87 35.74 4.91
C GLU A 163 -0.61 35.63 4.55
N ASN A 164 -1.16 36.60 3.81
CA ASN A 164 -2.54 36.53 3.32
C ASN A 164 -2.78 35.34 2.39
N ARG A 165 -1.78 34.97 1.58
CA ARG A 165 -1.85 33.78 0.73
C ARG A 165 -1.79 32.51 1.56
N ALA A 166 -0.90 32.47 2.56
CA ALA A 166 -0.76 31.34 3.47
C ALA A 166 -2.08 31.06 4.21
N GLN A 167 -2.72 32.11 4.71
CA GLN A 167 -4.02 32.02 5.34
C GLN A 167 -5.08 31.50 4.36
N GLN A 168 -5.14 32.03 3.13
CA GLN A 168 -6.11 31.58 2.13
C GLN A 168 -5.92 30.11 1.75
N TRP A 169 -4.68 29.64 1.62
CA TRP A 169 -4.39 28.24 1.30
C TRP A 169 -4.72 27.32 2.47
N THR A 170 -4.45 27.76 3.70
CA THR A 170 -4.78 27.02 4.92
C THR A 170 -6.29 26.91 5.12
N GLU A 171 -7.04 28.01 5.02
CA GLU A 171 -8.51 27.96 5.12
C GLU A 171 -9.15 27.09 4.01
N ALA A 172 -8.59 27.13 2.79
CA ALA A 172 -9.06 26.31 1.70
C ALA A 172 -8.77 24.81 1.92
N ILE A 173 -7.61 24.46 2.47
CA ILE A 173 -7.24 23.07 2.69
C ILE A 173 -7.95 22.45 3.91
N GLU A 174 -8.14 23.22 5.00
CA GLU A 174 -8.98 22.82 6.12
C GLU A 174 -10.39 22.48 5.63
N SER A 175 -10.97 23.36 4.79
CA SER A 175 -12.29 23.12 4.20
C SER A 175 -12.35 21.94 3.24
N ASP A 176 -11.24 21.49 2.64
CA ASP A 176 -11.25 20.35 1.72
C ASP A 176 -10.97 19.03 2.45
N LEU A 177 -10.01 19.04 3.38
CA LEU A 177 -9.52 17.86 4.10
C LEU A 177 -10.35 17.50 5.33
N GLU A 178 -10.98 18.47 5.99
CA GLU A 178 -11.79 18.24 7.19
C GLU A 178 -13.29 18.23 6.91
N ALA A 179 -13.75 18.93 5.87
CA ALA A 179 -15.19 19.17 5.74
C ALA A 179 -16.00 17.89 5.49
N THR A 180 -17.09 17.80 6.22
CA THR A 180 -18.16 16.82 6.05
C THR A 180 -19.44 17.52 5.59
N PRO A 181 -20.35 16.83 4.86
CA PRO A 181 -21.61 17.43 4.48
C PRO A 181 -22.53 17.63 5.69
N ALA A 182 -23.20 18.78 5.74
CA ALA A 182 -24.14 19.10 6.82
C ALA A 182 -25.35 18.15 6.89
N ASN A 183 -25.67 17.45 5.80
CA ASN A 183 -26.70 16.40 5.78
C ASN A 183 -26.13 15.18 5.03
N PRO A 184 -25.73 14.12 5.74
CA PRO A 184 -25.37 12.84 5.14
C PRO A 184 -26.52 12.26 4.31
N GLU A 185 -26.18 11.57 3.22
CA GLU A 185 -27.14 10.91 2.32
C GLU A 185 -27.01 9.38 2.42
N ASP A 186 -27.99 8.65 1.90
CA ASP A 186 -27.86 7.20 1.75
C ASP A 186 -26.99 6.91 0.51
N PRO A 187 -26.10 5.91 0.53
CA PRO A 187 -25.27 5.57 -0.63
C PRO A 187 -26.12 5.03 -1.79
N ALA A 188 -25.55 5.05 -3.00
CA ALA A 188 -26.21 4.47 -4.17
C ALA A 188 -26.18 2.93 -4.13
N GLU A 189 -27.34 2.28 -4.22
CA GLU A 189 -27.48 0.81 -4.24
C GLU A 189 -26.69 0.12 -5.38
N ASP A 190 -26.46 0.82 -6.51
CA ASP A 190 -25.77 0.31 -7.71
C ASP A 190 -24.32 0.82 -7.87
N ILE A 191 -23.70 1.23 -6.76
CA ILE A 191 -22.37 1.86 -6.78
C ILE A 191 -21.30 0.97 -7.41
N ILE A 192 -21.34 -0.34 -7.16
CA ILE A 192 -20.34 -1.27 -7.71
C ILE A 192 -20.51 -1.42 -9.23
N GLN A 193 -21.75 -1.51 -9.73
CA GLN A 193 -22.02 -1.57 -11.18
C GLN A 193 -21.59 -0.28 -11.88
N THR A 194 -21.77 0.87 -11.22
CA THR A 194 -21.27 2.16 -11.70
C THR A 194 -19.74 2.15 -11.76
N ALA A 195 -19.07 1.73 -10.68
CA ALA A 195 -17.62 1.64 -10.59
C ALA A 195 -17.04 0.71 -11.68
N GLY A 196 -17.57 -0.51 -11.81
CA GLY A 196 -17.15 -1.48 -12.83
C GLY A 196 -17.36 -0.95 -14.26
N THR A 197 -18.47 -0.25 -14.52
CA THR A 197 -18.72 0.38 -15.83
C THR A 197 -17.70 1.49 -16.14
N ILE A 198 -17.34 2.32 -15.16
CA ILE A 198 -16.33 3.37 -15.33
C ILE A 198 -14.94 2.73 -15.55
N ALA A 199 -14.62 1.68 -14.80
CA ALA A 199 -13.33 0.98 -14.89
C ALA A 199 -13.17 0.35 -16.27
N HIS A 200 -14.20 -0.36 -16.73
CA HIS A 200 -14.25 -0.96 -18.04
C HIS A 200 -14.07 0.05 -19.18
N ARG A 201 -14.81 1.17 -19.14
CA ARG A 201 -14.74 2.20 -20.19
C ARG A 201 -13.41 2.93 -20.22
N GLY A 202 -12.74 3.06 -19.08
CA GLY A 202 -11.45 3.72 -18.97
C GLY A 202 -10.25 2.83 -19.25
N ALA A 203 -10.46 1.52 -19.45
CA ALA A 203 -9.38 0.56 -19.61
C ALA A 203 -8.61 0.78 -20.93
N ASP A 204 -7.29 0.72 -20.82
CA ASP A 204 -6.39 0.65 -21.96
C ASP A 204 -6.33 -0.79 -22.47
N ARG A 205 -7.15 -1.09 -23.49
CA ARG A 205 -7.23 -2.43 -24.11
C ARG A 205 -6.01 -2.76 -24.98
N GLN A 206 -5.12 -1.81 -25.24
CA GLN A 206 -3.92 -2.04 -26.05
C GLN A 206 -2.75 -2.47 -25.17
N ASP A 207 -2.51 -1.73 -24.10
CA ASP A 207 -1.35 -1.91 -23.22
C ASP A 207 -1.74 -2.29 -21.78
N GLY A 208 -2.99 -2.71 -21.53
CA GLY A 208 -3.49 -3.13 -20.22
C GLY A 208 -3.61 -2.00 -19.18
N GLY A 209 -4.46 -2.17 -18.17
CA GLY A 209 -4.61 -1.20 -17.08
C GLY A 209 -5.30 0.11 -17.47
N TRP A 210 -4.89 1.23 -16.88
CA TRP A 210 -5.54 2.54 -17.05
C TRP A 210 -4.51 3.68 -17.13
N GLY A 211 -4.93 4.80 -17.74
CA GLY A 211 -4.08 5.96 -18.02
C GLY A 211 -3.73 6.08 -19.50
N SER A 212 -3.30 7.27 -19.94
CA SER A 212 -2.88 7.49 -21.33
C SER A 212 -1.66 8.41 -21.42
N GLY A 213 -0.68 8.03 -22.24
CA GLY A 213 0.43 8.89 -22.64
C GLY A 213 1.46 9.26 -21.56
N GLY A 214 1.52 8.53 -20.43
CA GLY A 214 2.46 8.77 -19.33
C GLY A 214 2.73 7.52 -18.49
N PRO A 215 3.31 7.68 -17.30
CA PRO A 215 3.56 6.57 -16.37
C PRO A 215 2.29 5.78 -16.05
N LYS A 216 2.43 4.47 -15.84
CA LYS A 216 1.35 3.57 -15.45
C LYS A 216 1.59 2.99 -14.06
N PHE A 217 0.57 3.14 -13.22
CA PHE A 217 0.52 2.61 -11.86
C PHE A 217 -0.44 1.42 -11.79
N PRO A 218 -0.13 0.39 -10.99
CA PRO A 218 -1.10 -0.63 -10.58
C PRO A 218 -2.34 0.04 -9.94
N GLN A 219 -3.53 -0.32 -10.41
CA GLN A 219 -4.80 0.23 -9.91
C GLN A 219 -5.70 -0.89 -9.40
N ASN A 220 -5.25 -1.55 -8.32
CA ASN A 220 -5.82 -2.78 -7.79
C ASN A 220 -7.32 -2.64 -7.43
N GLY A 221 -7.73 -1.49 -6.89
CA GLY A 221 -9.14 -1.20 -6.59
C GLY A 221 -10.05 -1.27 -7.82
N ARG A 222 -9.56 -0.93 -9.02
CA ARG A 222 -10.32 -1.05 -10.27
C ARG A 222 -10.48 -2.50 -10.72
N LEU A 223 -9.45 -3.32 -10.52
CA LEU A 223 -9.52 -4.77 -10.77
C LEU A 223 -10.56 -5.42 -9.85
N HIS A 224 -10.53 -5.11 -8.55
CA HIS A 224 -11.54 -5.59 -7.60
C HIS A 224 -12.96 -5.12 -7.95
N ALA A 225 -13.14 -3.86 -8.39
CA ALA A 225 -14.44 -3.36 -8.82
C ALA A 225 -14.98 -4.14 -10.04
N LEU A 226 -14.14 -4.42 -11.04
CA LEU A 226 -14.51 -5.24 -12.20
C LEU A 226 -14.86 -6.67 -11.80
N LEU A 227 -14.06 -7.30 -10.93
CA LEU A 227 -14.28 -8.66 -10.45
C LEU A 227 -15.59 -8.78 -9.66
N ARG A 228 -15.87 -7.85 -8.73
CA ARG A 228 -17.14 -7.83 -7.99
C ARG A 228 -18.34 -7.58 -8.92
N THR A 229 -18.22 -6.63 -9.85
CA THR A 229 -19.30 -6.35 -10.80
C THR A 229 -19.57 -7.57 -11.70
N HIS A 230 -18.53 -8.31 -12.10
CA HIS A 230 -18.70 -9.54 -12.86
C HIS A 230 -19.42 -10.62 -12.04
N ALA A 231 -19.02 -10.81 -10.78
CA ALA A 231 -19.64 -11.78 -9.87
C ALA A 231 -21.15 -11.53 -9.67
N ASP A 232 -21.60 -10.28 -9.71
CA ASP A 232 -23.02 -9.88 -9.62
C ASP A 232 -23.78 -10.02 -10.96
N GLY A 233 -23.29 -10.85 -11.90
CA GLY A 233 -23.93 -11.04 -13.21
C GLY A 233 -23.55 -9.99 -14.26
N GLY A 234 -22.39 -9.35 -14.09
CA GLY A 234 -21.80 -8.45 -15.08
C GLY A 234 -21.40 -9.13 -16.39
N GLN A 235 -20.93 -8.34 -17.36
CA GLN A 235 -20.56 -8.84 -18.69
C GLN A 235 -19.23 -9.63 -18.64
N GLU A 236 -19.06 -10.64 -19.49
CA GLU A 236 -17.80 -11.40 -19.64
C GLU A 236 -16.61 -10.48 -19.99
N ASP A 237 -16.86 -9.39 -20.71
CA ASP A 237 -15.83 -8.43 -21.12
C ASP A 237 -15.18 -7.70 -19.93
N TYR A 238 -15.76 -7.75 -18.71
CA TYR A 238 -15.10 -7.28 -17.50
C TYR A 238 -13.94 -8.19 -17.09
N LEU A 239 -14.11 -9.52 -17.17
CA LEU A 239 -13.02 -10.46 -16.92
C LEU A 239 -11.92 -10.33 -17.97
N THR A 240 -12.27 -10.07 -19.23
CA THR A 240 -11.26 -9.83 -20.27
C THR A 240 -10.38 -8.62 -19.96
N VAL A 241 -10.93 -7.53 -19.42
CA VAL A 241 -10.11 -6.38 -18.98
C VAL A 241 -9.19 -6.74 -17.81
N VAL A 242 -9.68 -7.55 -16.87
CA VAL A 242 -8.86 -8.05 -15.75
C VAL A 242 -7.71 -8.91 -16.27
N GLU A 243 -8.00 -9.88 -17.13
CA GLU A 243 -7.02 -10.77 -17.77
C GLU A 243 -5.96 -9.97 -18.54
N GLU A 244 -6.37 -9.07 -19.44
CA GLU A 244 -5.46 -8.21 -20.22
C GLU A 244 -4.55 -7.36 -19.31
N THR A 245 -5.07 -6.89 -18.18
CA THR A 245 -4.31 -6.05 -17.25
C THR A 245 -3.31 -6.86 -16.44
N LEU A 246 -3.75 -7.98 -15.84
CA LEU A 246 -2.89 -8.86 -15.04
C LEU A 246 -1.78 -9.49 -15.90
N ASP A 247 -2.11 -9.91 -17.13
CA ASP A 247 -1.13 -10.48 -18.05
C ASP A 247 -0.03 -9.49 -18.39
N VAL A 248 -0.39 -8.24 -18.73
CA VAL A 248 0.61 -7.21 -19.06
C VAL A 248 1.43 -6.82 -17.83
N MET A 249 0.82 -6.71 -16.65
CA MET A 249 1.56 -6.44 -15.41
C MET A 249 2.59 -7.53 -15.11
N ALA A 250 2.28 -8.80 -15.38
CA ALA A 250 3.19 -9.93 -15.16
C ALA A 250 4.16 -10.19 -16.32
N ASP A 251 3.86 -9.77 -17.55
CA ASP A 251 4.72 -10.01 -18.74
C ASP A 251 5.73 -8.89 -19.00
N ARG A 252 5.60 -7.74 -18.37
CA ARG A 252 6.41 -6.55 -18.69
C ARG A 252 7.40 -6.21 -17.57
N GLY A 253 8.05 -5.06 -17.69
CA GLY A 253 9.11 -4.62 -16.78
C GLY A 253 8.62 -4.22 -15.39
N LEU A 254 7.31 -4.20 -15.14
CA LEU A 254 6.78 -4.04 -13.78
C LEU A 254 7.13 -5.23 -12.89
N TYR A 255 7.09 -6.45 -13.43
CA TYR A 255 7.43 -7.68 -12.72
C TYR A 255 8.92 -8.01 -12.88
N ASP A 256 9.60 -8.32 -11.79
CA ASP A 256 10.99 -8.77 -11.82
C ASP A 256 11.04 -10.27 -12.15
N HIS A 257 11.28 -10.56 -13.43
CA HIS A 257 11.31 -11.94 -13.95
C HIS A 257 12.40 -12.82 -13.36
N VAL A 258 13.48 -12.25 -12.82
CA VAL A 258 14.60 -13.04 -12.24
C VAL A 258 14.38 -13.23 -10.73
N GLY A 259 13.90 -12.20 -10.04
CA GLY A 259 13.79 -12.18 -8.58
C GLY A 259 12.42 -12.44 -8.00
N GLY A 260 11.37 -12.35 -8.81
CA GLY A 260 10.00 -12.20 -8.33
C GLY A 260 9.72 -10.83 -7.73
N GLY A 261 8.44 -10.59 -7.42
CA GLY A 261 7.96 -9.32 -6.90
C GLY A 261 7.85 -8.23 -7.95
N PHE A 262 7.15 -7.17 -7.57
CA PHE A 262 6.81 -6.04 -8.43
C PHE A 262 7.58 -4.79 -8.04
N HIS A 263 8.00 -4.06 -9.06
CA HIS A 263 8.39 -2.66 -8.96
C HIS A 263 7.14 -1.77 -8.80
N ARG A 264 7.31 -0.56 -8.27
CA ARG A 264 6.15 0.29 -7.91
C ARG A 264 5.29 0.70 -9.11
N TYR A 265 5.91 1.18 -10.19
CA TYR A 265 5.19 1.65 -11.38
C TYR A 265 6.09 1.69 -12.62
N ALA A 266 5.47 1.76 -13.79
CA ALA A 266 6.16 1.93 -15.05
C ALA A 266 6.21 3.39 -15.49
N THR A 267 7.36 3.83 -16.00
CA THR A 267 7.57 5.19 -16.54
C THR A 267 6.84 5.43 -17.86
N ASP A 268 6.41 4.35 -18.51
CA ASP A 268 5.77 4.37 -19.82
C ASP A 268 4.44 3.58 -19.85
N GLN A 269 3.66 3.85 -20.90
CA GLN A 269 2.32 3.27 -21.09
C GLN A 269 2.34 1.76 -21.37
N GLN A 270 3.46 1.20 -21.82
CA GLN A 270 3.57 -0.22 -22.22
C GLN A 270 4.06 -1.11 -21.09
N TRP A 271 4.20 -0.54 -19.88
CA TRP A 271 4.76 -1.20 -18.70
C TRP A 271 6.23 -1.65 -18.89
N ALA A 272 6.96 -1.05 -19.83
CA ALA A 272 8.24 -1.58 -20.29
C ALA A 272 9.42 -1.28 -19.35
N VAL A 273 9.48 -0.06 -18.80
CA VAL A 273 10.57 0.39 -17.93
C VAL A 273 9.99 0.85 -16.59
N PRO A 274 10.27 0.15 -15.48
CA PRO A 274 9.82 0.55 -14.15
C PRO A 274 10.66 1.71 -13.59
N HIS A 275 10.16 2.34 -12.53
CA HIS A 275 11.07 2.80 -11.48
C HIS A 275 11.36 1.61 -10.58
N PHE A 276 12.63 1.33 -10.32
CA PHE A 276 13.06 0.03 -9.81
C PHE A 276 12.81 -0.18 -8.32
N GLU A 277 12.31 0.83 -7.61
CA GLU A 277 11.89 0.72 -6.21
C GLU A 277 10.87 -0.41 -6.02
N LYS A 278 11.06 -1.22 -4.98
CA LYS A 278 10.13 -2.28 -4.59
C LYS A 278 9.59 -2.02 -3.20
N MET A 279 8.31 -1.69 -3.14
CA MET A 279 7.64 -1.32 -1.90
C MET A 279 6.89 -2.52 -1.32
N LEU A 280 6.89 -2.65 0.01
CA LEU A 280 6.15 -3.72 0.69
C LEU A 280 4.65 -3.65 0.37
N TYR A 281 4.05 -2.46 0.35
CA TYR A 281 2.62 -2.31 0.10
C TYR A 281 2.22 -2.71 -1.33
N ASP A 282 3.06 -2.46 -2.35
CA ASP A 282 2.77 -2.89 -3.72
C ASP A 282 2.85 -4.42 -3.82
N ASN A 283 3.85 -5.01 -3.18
CA ASN A 283 4.04 -6.45 -3.08
C ASN A 283 3.06 -7.13 -2.10
N ALA A 284 2.20 -6.36 -1.42
CA ALA A 284 1.05 -6.86 -0.70
C ALA A 284 -0.22 -6.77 -1.55
N GLU A 285 -0.52 -5.59 -2.12
CA GLU A 285 -1.80 -5.33 -2.80
C GLU A 285 -1.87 -5.92 -4.21
N ILE A 286 -0.77 -5.95 -4.97
CA ILE A 286 -0.77 -6.54 -6.31
C ILE A 286 -1.05 -8.05 -6.24
N PRO A 287 -0.36 -8.86 -5.39
CA PRO A 287 -0.68 -10.27 -5.25
C PRO A 287 -2.14 -10.56 -4.89
N ARG A 288 -2.79 -9.71 -4.08
CA ARG A 288 -4.22 -9.86 -3.76
C ARG A 288 -5.11 -9.73 -4.99
N ALA A 289 -4.78 -8.84 -5.92
CA ALA A 289 -5.47 -8.75 -7.21
C ALA A 289 -5.23 -9.99 -8.08
N PHE A 290 -4.02 -10.57 -8.06
CA PHE A 290 -3.70 -11.81 -8.76
C PHE A 290 -4.40 -13.03 -8.14
N LEU A 291 -4.51 -13.12 -6.81
CA LEU A 291 -5.29 -14.17 -6.12
C LEU A 291 -6.76 -14.10 -6.52
N ALA A 292 -7.36 -12.90 -6.51
CA ALA A 292 -8.73 -12.72 -6.95
C ALA A 292 -8.91 -13.05 -8.45
N GLY A 293 -7.94 -12.69 -9.29
CA GLY A 293 -7.89 -13.08 -10.70
C GLY A 293 -7.78 -14.58 -10.90
N TYR A 294 -6.95 -15.28 -10.12
CA TYR A 294 -6.82 -16.73 -10.13
C TYR A 294 -8.15 -17.42 -9.84
N GLN A 295 -8.84 -17.01 -8.78
CA GLN A 295 -10.15 -17.55 -8.40
C GLN A 295 -11.26 -17.25 -9.41
N ALA A 296 -11.17 -16.14 -10.15
CA ALA A 296 -12.20 -15.73 -11.11
C ALA A 296 -11.99 -16.28 -12.52
N ILE A 297 -10.73 -16.43 -12.94
CA ILE A 297 -10.34 -16.80 -14.32
C ILE A 297 -9.83 -18.25 -14.40
N GLY A 298 -9.24 -18.77 -13.31
CA GLY A 298 -8.69 -20.14 -13.25
C GLY A 298 -7.31 -20.31 -13.92
N SER A 299 -6.56 -19.22 -14.10
CA SER A 299 -5.23 -19.26 -14.73
C SER A 299 -4.13 -19.52 -13.70
N GLU A 300 -3.53 -20.71 -13.70
CA GLU A 300 -2.44 -21.10 -12.77
C GLU A 300 -1.24 -20.15 -12.83
N ARG A 301 -1.05 -19.44 -13.95
CA ARG A 301 -0.03 -18.39 -14.08
C ARG A 301 -0.16 -17.33 -12.98
N TYR A 302 -1.38 -16.94 -12.60
CA TYR A 302 -1.59 -15.94 -11.56
C TYR A 302 -1.19 -16.46 -10.17
N ALA A 303 -1.46 -17.73 -9.89
CA ALA A 303 -0.98 -18.38 -8.67
C ALA A 303 0.56 -18.44 -8.64
N SER A 304 1.24 -18.77 -9.75
CA SER A 304 2.71 -18.76 -9.83
C SER A 304 3.31 -17.39 -9.53
N VAL A 305 2.76 -16.32 -10.12
CA VAL A 305 3.22 -14.94 -9.87
C VAL A 305 3.10 -14.56 -8.39
N VAL A 306 2.03 -15.00 -7.71
CA VAL A 306 1.86 -14.76 -6.28
C VAL A 306 2.90 -15.54 -5.47
N ARG A 307 3.13 -16.83 -5.78
CA ARG A 307 4.14 -17.65 -5.07
C ARG A 307 5.54 -17.04 -5.21
N GLU A 308 5.93 -16.67 -6.43
CA GLU A 308 7.22 -16.03 -6.70
C GLU A 308 7.35 -14.67 -6.00
N THR A 309 6.26 -13.90 -5.91
CA THR A 309 6.24 -12.63 -5.15
C THR A 309 6.40 -12.87 -3.64
N PHE A 310 5.73 -13.88 -3.08
CA PHE A 310 5.90 -14.24 -1.67
C PHE A 310 7.29 -14.80 -1.35
N GLU A 311 7.90 -15.52 -2.28
CA GLU A 311 9.31 -15.94 -2.17
C GLU A 311 10.25 -14.72 -2.18
N PHE A 312 10.00 -13.73 -3.04
CA PHE A 312 10.71 -12.46 -3.03
C PHE A 312 10.58 -11.74 -1.69
N VAL A 313 9.36 -11.56 -1.18
CA VAL A 313 9.12 -10.86 0.10
C VAL A 313 9.84 -11.57 1.25
N GLN A 314 9.72 -12.90 1.35
CA GLN A 314 10.40 -13.68 2.39
C GLN A 314 11.93 -13.58 2.30
N ARG A 315 12.49 -13.59 1.08
CA ARG A 315 13.93 -13.52 0.86
C ARG A 315 14.51 -12.14 1.14
N GLU A 316 13.86 -11.08 0.66
CA GLU A 316 14.44 -9.74 0.62
C GLU A 316 13.91 -8.83 1.73
N LEU A 317 12.65 -8.98 2.14
CA LEU A 317 11.96 -8.03 3.02
C LEU A 317 11.59 -8.61 4.39
N GLN A 318 11.67 -9.92 4.62
CA GLN A 318 11.35 -10.48 5.93
C GLN A 318 12.41 -10.15 6.98
N HIS A 319 11.95 -9.63 8.12
CA HIS A 319 12.80 -9.40 9.27
C HIS A 319 13.06 -10.74 10.00
N PRO A 320 14.30 -11.02 10.47
CA PRO A 320 14.68 -12.33 11.02
C PRO A 320 13.85 -12.81 12.23
N ASP A 321 13.31 -11.89 13.02
CA ASP A 321 12.49 -12.20 14.20
C ASP A 321 10.97 -12.21 13.88
N GLY A 322 10.60 -12.12 12.60
CA GLY A 322 9.24 -11.87 12.14
C GLY A 322 9.03 -10.42 11.73
N GLY A 323 7.96 -10.16 10.98
CA GLY A 323 7.66 -8.86 10.38
C GLY A 323 8.37 -8.64 9.04
N PHE A 324 8.11 -7.48 8.44
CA PHE A 324 8.62 -7.11 7.12
C PHE A 324 9.16 -5.67 7.11
N PHE A 325 10.32 -5.52 6.48
CA PHE A 325 10.96 -4.27 6.11
C PHE A 325 10.16 -3.52 5.03
N SER A 326 10.33 -2.20 4.96
CA SER A 326 9.45 -1.34 4.20
C SER A 326 9.72 -1.35 2.70
N THR A 327 10.98 -1.28 2.26
CA THR A 327 11.32 -1.09 0.84
C THR A 327 12.71 -1.60 0.43
N LEU A 328 12.89 -1.80 -0.88
CA LEU A 328 14.19 -1.78 -1.56
C LEU A 328 14.29 -0.51 -2.43
N ASP A 329 15.46 0.13 -2.41
CA ASP A 329 15.80 1.29 -3.23
C ASP A 329 15.74 0.96 -4.74
N ALA A 330 15.61 1.99 -5.57
CA ALA A 330 15.72 1.89 -7.02
C ALA A 330 17.19 1.85 -7.50
N GLU A 331 18.12 2.35 -6.70
CA GLU A 331 19.52 2.56 -7.09
C GLU A 331 20.49 1.59 -6.42
N SER A 332 21.64 1.34 -7.07
CA SER A 332 22.73 0.52 -6.53
C SER A 332 24.08 1.17 -6.83
N VAL A 333 25.02 1.09 -5.89
CA VAL A 333 26.36 1.66 -6.05
C VAL A 333 27.19 0.81 -7.02
N PRO A 334 27.69 1.37 -8.14
CA PRO A 334 28.53 0.63 -9.06
C PRO A 334 29.82 0.10 -8.40
N PRO A 335 30.23 -1.15 -8.66
CA PRO A 335 31.42 -1.72 -8.03
C PRO A 335 32.72 -1.06 -8.53
N GLU A 336 32.65 -0.43 -9.70
CA GLU A 336 33.74 0.29 -10.35
C GLU A 336 34.03 1.64 -9.67
N ASP A 337 33.00 2.23 -9.02
CA ASP A 337 33.08 3.51 -8.31
C ASP A 337 32.32 3.46 -6.96
N PRO A 338 32.88 2.77 -5.94
CA PRO A 338 32.21 2.60 -4.65
C PRO A 338 31.99 3.89 -3.85
N ASP A 339 32.68 4.97 -4.24
CA ASP A 339 32.55 6.31 -3.66
C ASP A 339 31.81 7.28 -4.61
N GLY A 340 31.28 6.78 -5.74
CA GLY A 340 30.58 7.55 -6.76
C GLY A 340 29.06 7.45 -6.67
N ASP A 341 28.39 8.01 -7.68
CA ASP A 341 26.93 8.12 -7.72
C ASP A 341 26.27 6.74 -7.89
N SER A 342 25.13 6.54 -7.23
CA SER A 342 24.35 5.32 -7.39
C SER A 342 23.61 5.31 -8.74
N GLU A 343 23.43 4.13 -9.33
CA GLU A 343 22.77 3.99 -10.64
C GLU A 343 21.41 3.28 -10.50
N GLU A 344 20.35 3.89 -11.04
CA GLU A 344 19.00 3.31 -11.06
C GLU A 344 18.97 2.04 -11.92
N GLY A 345 18.41 0.95 -11.36
CA GLY A 345 18.16 -0.28 -12.11
C GLY A 345 19.38 -1.19 -12.35
N LEU A 346 20.59 -0.79 -11.92
CA LEU A 346 21.85 -1.55 -12.14
C LEU A 346 21.76 -3.03 -11.73
N PHE A 347 21.08 -3.31 -10.61
CA PHE A 347 20.89 -4.68 -10.13
C PHE A 347 19.98 -5.53 -11.04
N TYR A 348 19.05 -4.90 -11.77
CA TYR A 348 17.92 -5.57 -12.43
C TYR A 348 18.10 -5.76 -13.94
N VAL A 349 18.88 -4.90 -14.62
CA VAL A 349 19.00 -4.90 -16.09
C VAL A 349 20.08 -5.84 -16.62
N TRP A 350 19.93 -6.29 -17.86
CA TRP A 350 20.83 -7.27 -18.49
C TRP A 350 21.27 -6.86 -19.90
N THR A 351 22.54 -7.07 -20.21
CA THR A 351 23.06 -7.06 -21.58
C THR A 351 23.17 -8.49 -22.13
N PRO A 352 23.24 -8.69 -23.46
CA PRO A 352 23.46 -10.03 -24.02
C PRO A 352 24.74 -10.68 -23.46
N GLU A 353 25.83 -9.92 -23.36
CA GLU A 353 27.10 -10.41 -22.81
C GLU A 353 26.93 -10.92 -21.37
N GLN A 354 26.22 -10.17 -20.51
CA GLN A 354 25.94 -10.61 -19.15
C GLN A 354 25.08 -11.88 -19.08
N VAL A 355 24.15 -12.08 -20.01
CA VAL A 355 23.35 -13.32 -20.07
C VAL A 355 24.22 -14.50 -20.51
N HIS A 356 25.03 -14.35 -21.55
CA HIS A 356 25.93 -15.41 -22.02
C HIS A 356 27.06 -15.73 -21.03
N ASP A 357 27.46 -14.77 -20.21
CA ASP A 357 28.42 -15.01 -19.12
C ASP A 357 27.77 -15.73 -17.93
N ALA A 358 26.47 -15.52 -17.69
CA ALA A 358 25.73 -16.11 -16.57
C ALA A 358 25.22 -17.52 -16.87
N VAL A 359 24.76 -17.78 -18.11
CA VAL A 359 24.09 -19.02 -18.50
C VAL A 359 25.08 -19.97 -19.15
N ASP A 360 25.22 -21.17 -18.58
CA ASP A 360 26.26 -22.15 -18.96
C ASP A 360 26.05 -22.73 -20.37
N ASP A 361 24.79 -22.89 -20.79
CA ASP A 361 24.44 -23.40 -22.12
C ASP A 361 24.08 -22.25 -23.08
N GLU A 362 24.87 -22.10 -24.14
CA GLU A 362 24.70 -21.05 -25.15
C GLU A 362 23.29 -21.05 -25.80
N THR A 363 22.66 -22.21 -25.95
CA THR A 363 21.30 -22.28 -26.52
C THR A 363 20.26 -21.81 -25.50
N ASP A 364 20.44 -22.16 -24.21
CA ASP A 364 19.58 -21.64 -23.14
C ASP A 364 19.74 -20.12 -23.01
N ALA A 365 20.96 -19.58 -23.18
CA ALA A 365 21.25 -18.14 -23.19
C ALA A 365 20.57 -17.42 -24.37
N ASP A 366 20.67 -17.98 -25.58
CA ASP A 366 20.00 -17.46 -26.78
C ASP A 366 18.47 -17.45 -26.61
N ILE A 367 17.89 -18.56 -26.11
CA ILE A 367 16.46 -18.69 -25.82
C ILE A 367 16.02 -17.64 -24.80
N PHE A 368 16.79 -17.42 -23.73
CA PHE A 368 16.51 -16.41 -22.71
C PHE A 368 16.52 -14.99 -23.32
N CYS A 369 17.53 -14.67 -24.13
CA CYS A 369 17.63 -13.37 -24.78
C CYS A 369 16.45 -13.11 -25.72
N ASP A 370 16.04 -14.12 -26.49
CA ASP A 370 14.89 -14.04 -27.39
C ASP A 370 13.55 -13.93 -26.65
N TYR A 371 13.40 -14.67 -25.55
CA TYR A 371 12.19 -14.66 -24.74
C TYR A 371 11.98 -13.31 -24.07
N TYR A 372 13.01 -12.76 -23.43
CA TYR A 372 12.95 -11.50 -22.69
C TYR A 372 13.32 -10.24 -23.50
N GLY A 373 13.74 -10.40 -24.76
CA GLY A 373 14.12 -9.29 -25.63
C GLY A 373 15.44 -8.61 -25.23
N VAL A 374 16.40 -9.38 -24.73
CA VAL A 374 17.75 -8.88 -24.39
C VAL A 374 18.51 -8.64 -25.70
N THR A 375 18.88 -7.38 -25.96
CA THR A 375 19.52 -6.98 -27.23
C THR A 375 20.64 -5.97 -26.97
N GLU A 376 21.61 -5.86 -27.89
CA GLU A 376 22.74 -4.93 -27.73
C GLU A 376 22.33 -3.46 -27.49
N PRO A 377 21.28 -2.90 -28.14
CA PRO A 377 20.85 -1.53 -27.84
C PRO A 377 20.15 -1.37 -26.49
N GLY A 378 19.56 -2.45 -25.96
CA GLY A 378 18.73 -2.39 -24.77
C GLY A 378 17.41 -1.62 -24.94
N ASN A 379 16.67 -1.48 -23.84
CA ASN A 379 15.53 -0.57 -23.69
C ASN A 379 15.70 0.44 -22.53
N PHE A 380 16.80 0.34 -21.77
CA PHE A 380 17.14 1.22 -20.66
C PHE A 380 18.67 1.39 -20.58
N GLU A 381 19.17 2.60 -20.82
CA GLU A 381 20.58 2.98 -20.65
C GLU A 381 21.64 2.04 -21.27
N GLY A 382 21.31 1.36 -22.38
CA GLY A 382 22.21 0.41 -23.05
C GLY A 382 22.13 -1.03 -22.54
N ALA A 383 21.20 -1.32 -21.63
CA ALA A 383 20.83 -2.63 -21.13
C ALA A 383 19.32 -2.89 -21.29
N THR A 384 18.87 -4.10 -20.96
CA THR A 384 17.47 -4.53 -21.09
C THR A 384 16.82 -4.74 -19.73
N VAL A 385 15.70 -4.06 -19.50
CA VAL A 385 14.65 -4.49 -18.57
C VAL A 385 13.90 -5.65 -19.21
N LEU A 386 13.89 -6.80 -18.51
CA LEU A 386 13.30 -8.02 -19.02
C LEU A 386 11.78 -7.87 -19.17
N ALA A 387 11.26 -8.34 -20.30
CA ALA A 387 9.83 -8.43 -20.56
C ALA A 387 9.58 -9.55 -21.55
N VAL A 388 8.52 -10.33 -21.37
CA VAL A 388 8.13 -11.39 -22.30
C VAL A 388 7.84 -10.77 -23.68
N ARG A 389 8.69 -11.08 -24.66
CA ARG A 389 8.62 -10.59 -26.06
C ARG A 389 8.19 -11.67 -27.03
N LYS A 390 8.63 -12.91 -26.82
CA LYS A 390 8.26 -14.07 -27.64
C LYS A 390 7.62 -15.13 -26.74
N PRO A 391 6.40 -15.62 -27.04
CA PRO A 391 5.80 -16.70 -26.26
C PRO A 391 6.56 -18.01 -26.49
N VAL A 392 6.48 -18.93 -25.51
CA VAL A 392 7.13 -20.26 -25.54
C VAL A 392 6.82 -21.03 -26.83
N SER A 393 5.58 -20.95 -27.32
CA SER A 393 5.16 -21.63 -28.55
C SER A 393 5.89 -21.14 -29.80
N VAL A 394 6.25 -19.86 -29.88
CA VAL A 394 7.02 -19.31 -31.01
C VAL A 394 8.49 -19.76 -30.92
N LEU A 395 9.07 -19.78 -29.72
CA LEU A 395 10.43 -20.26 -29.51
C LEU A 395 10.56 -21.76 -29.80
N ALA A 396 9.56 -22.55 -29.43
CA ALA A 396 9.52 -23.98 -29.73
C ALA A 396 9.62 -24.24 -31.25
N GLU A 397 8.93 -23.44 -32.07
CA GLU A 397 9.05 -23.50 -33.53
C GLU A 397 10.42 -23.02 -34.04
N GLU A 398 10.96 -21.94 -33.48
CA GLU A 398 12.23 -21.31 -33.92
C GLU A 398 13.45 -22.19 -33.61
N TYR A 399 13.48 -22.82 -32.43
CA TYR A 399 14.58 -23.67 -31.96
C TYR A 399 14.37 -25.16 -32.27
N GLU A 400 13.28 -25.52 -32.96
CA GLU A 400 12.91 -26.91 -33.30
C GLU A 400 12.84 -27.84 -32.06
N GLN A 401 12.32 -27.32 -30.95
CA GLN A 401 12.14 -28.00 -29.65
C GLN A 401 10.66 -28.07 -29.26
N SER A 402 10.32 -28.90 -28.28
CA SER A 402 8.99 -28.89 -27.66
C SER A 402 8.82 -27.72 -26.69
N GLU A 403 7.57 -27.29 -26.43
CA GLU A 403 7.29 -26.25 -25.44
C GLU A 403 7.81 -26.61 -24.03
N ASP A 404 7.77 -27.89 -23.66
CA ASP A 404 8.34 -28.40 -22.40
C ASP A 404 9.86 -28.24 -22.36
N GLU A 405 10.56 -28.47 -23.47
CA GLU A 405 12.02 -28.29 -23.58
C GLU A 405 12.41 -26.81 -23.49
N ILE A 406 11.67 -25.91 -24.16
CA ILE A 406 11.86 -24.45 -24.06
C ILE A 406 11.59 -23.97 -22.63
N THR A 407 10.51 -24.44 -22.01
CA THR A 407 10.17 -24.06 -20.62
C THR A 407 11.27 -24.51 -19.66
N ALA A 408 11.77 -25.74 -19.82
CA ALA A 408 12.88 -26.24 -19.00
C ALA A 408 14.19 -25.50 -19.26
N SER A 409 14.43 -25.03 -20.50
CA SER A 409 15.56 -24.18 -20.87
C SER A 409 15.49 -22.82 -20.18
N LEU A 410 14.34 -22.13 -20.28
CA LEU A 410 14.10 -20.86 -19.62
C LEU A 410 14.25 -20.97 -18.09
N GLN A 411 13.75 -22.03 -17.48
CA GLN A 411 13.90 -22.26 -16.03
C GLN A 411 15.37 -22.42 -15.61
N ARG A 412 16.20 -23.12 -16.39
CA ARG A 412 17.64 -23.22 -16.11
C ARG A 412 18.32 -21.86 -16.23
N ALA A 413 18.09 -21.16 -17.36
CA ALA A 413 18.65 -19.83 -17.59
C ALA A 413 18.20 -18.82 -16.52
N LEU A 414 16.95 -18.87 -16.06
CA LEU A 414 16.44 -18.04 -14.96
C LEU A 414 17.17 -18.31 -13.64
N ASN A 415 17.39 -19.58 -13.29
CA ASN A 415 18.13 -19.92 -12.08
C ASN A 415 19.59 -19.45 -12.15
N GLU A 416 20.26 -19.66 -13.29
CA GLU A 416 21.66 -19.25 -13.49
C GLU A 416 21.81 -17.72 -13.53
N THR A 417 20.88 -17.00 -14.18
CA THR A 417 20.84 -15.54 -14.12
C THR A 417 20.50 -15.02 -12.73
N PHE A 418 19.65 -15.70 -11.95
CA PHE A 418 19.42 -15.38 -10.54
C PHE A 418 20.71 -15.53 -9.73
N GLU A 419 21.41 -16.67 -9.84
CA GLU A 419 22.69 -16.90 -9.16
C GLU A 419 23.73 -15.84 -9.51
N ALA A 420 23.86 -15.48 -10.79
CA ALA A 420 24.76 -14.42 -11.22
C ALA A 420 24.34 -13.03 -10.72
N ARG A 421 23.04 -12.76 -10.58
CA ARG A 421 22.53 -11.48 -10.05
C ARG A 421 22.84 -11.32 -8.56
N GLU A 422 22.84 -12.41 -7.80
CA GLU A 422 23.15 -12.39 -6.36
C GLU A 422 24.57 -11.88 -6.05
N GLU A 423 25.49 -11.88 -7.05
CA GLU A 423 26.84 -11.34 -6.94
C GLU A 423 26.94 -9.84 -7.29
N ARG A 424 25.86 -9.22 -7.78
CA ARG A 424 25.82 -7.78 -8.15
C ARG A 424 25.63 -6.89 -6.92
N PRO A 425 26.02 -5.59 -6.99
CA PRO A 425 25.67 -4.64 -5.94
C PRO A 425 24.16 -4.57 -5.77
N ARG A 426 23.69 -4.76 -4.53
CA ARG A 426 22.26 -4.75 -4.22
C ARG A 426 21.76 -3.33 -3.99
N PRO A 427 20.48 -3.07 -4.28
CA PRO A 427 19.82 -1.88 -3.77
C PRO A 427 19.79 -1.89 -2.25
N ALA A 428 19.89 -0.71 -1.65
CA ALA A 428 19.76 -0.55 -0.21
C ALA A 428 18.34 -0.97 0.23
N ARG A 429 18.24 -1.58 1.40
CA ARG A 429 16.96 -1.93 2.03
C ARG A 429 16.65 -0.92 3.11
N ASP A 430 15.43 -0.37 3.10
CA ASP A 430 14.94 0.38 4.24
C ASP A 430 14.45 -0.60 5.30
N GLU A 431 15.20 -0.70 6.39
CA GLU A 431 14.97 -1.68 7.46
C GLU A 431 13.96 -1.22 8.51
N LYS A 432 13.19 -0.15 8.26
CA LYS A 432 12.03 0.19 9.09
C LYS A 432 10.93 -0.86 8.91
N VAL A 433 10.32 -1.25 10.02
CA VAL A 433 9.07 -2.01 10.05
C VAL A 433 7.94 -1.03 10.36
N LEU A 434 6.97 -0.92 9.45
CA LEU A 434 5.79 -0.06 9.59
C LEU A 434 4.55 -0.92 9.85
N ALA A 435 3.79 -0.59 10.90
CA ALA A 435 2.64 -1.39 11.34
C ALA A 435 1.59 -1.56 10.23
N GLY A 436 1.18 -0.46 9.57
CA GLY A 436 0.19 -0.51 8.49
C GLY A 436 0.63 -1.36 7.29
N TRP A 437 1.87 -1.22 6.83
CA TRP A 437 2.36 -1.97 5.67
C TRP A 437 2.53 -3.45 5.98
N ASN A 438 2.93 -3.79 7.21
CA ASN A 438 2.90 -5.16 7.69
C ASN A 438 1.48 -5.70 7.74
N GLY A 439 0.50 -4.90 8.15
CA GLY A 439 -0.93 -5.25 8.09
C GLY A 439 -1.40 -5.66 6.69
N LEU A 440 -1.03 -4.87 5.66
CA LEU A 440 -1.32 -5.22 4.26
C LEU A 440 -0.63 -6.54 3.85
N MET A 441 0.64 -6.73 4.23
CA MET A 441 1.38 -7.94 3.85
C MET A 441 0.85 -9.20 4.57
N ILE A 442 0.52 -9.08 5.87
CA ILE A 442 -0.14 -10.12 6.67
C ILE A 442 -1.46 -10.52 6.00
N ARG A 443 -2.25 -9.54 5.55
CA ARG A 443 -3.48 -9.80 4.79
C ARG A 443 -3.20 -10.61 3.53
N ALA A 444 -2.21 -10.23 2.72
CA ALA A 444 -1.95 -10.95 1.48
C ALA A 444 -1.46 -12.39 1.73
N PHE A 445 -0.56 -12.63 2.69
CA PHE A 445 -0.15 -13.98 3.06
C PHE A 445 -1.33 -14.80 3.61
N ALA A 446 -2.21 -14.22 4.41
CA ALA A 446 -3.41 -14.89 4.90
C ALA A 446 -4.41 -15.21 3.77
N GLU A 447 -4.61 -14.31 2.80
CA GLU A 447 -5.39 -14.61 1.57
C GLU A 447 -4.70 -15.73 0.78
N GLY A 448 -3.38 -15.72 0.66
CA GLY A 448 -2.59 -16.79 0.04
C GLY A 448 -2.69 -18.12 0.78
N ALA A 449 -2.84 -18.11 2.10
CA ALA A 449 -3.06 -19.32 2.89
C ALA A 449 -4.41 -19.98 2.61
N ILE A 450 -5.42 -19.16 2.33
CA ILE A 450 -6.75 -19.64 1.93
C ILE A 450 -6.75 -20.15 0.48
N VAL A 451 -6.00 -19.49 -0.41
CA VAL A 451 -6.11 -19.68 -1.86
C VAL A 451 -5.06 -20.63 -2.44
N LEU A 452 -3.86 -20.70 -1.87
CA LEU A 452 -2.71 -21.39 -2.45
C LEU A 452 -2.15 -22.50 -1.56
N ASP A 453 -1.68 -22.15 -0.37
CA ASP A 453 -0.93 -23.07 0.52
C ASP A 453 -1.04 -22.59 1.97
N ASP A 454 -1.52 -23.47 2.87
CA ASP A 454 -1.78 -23.14 4.27
C ASP A 454 -0.52 -22.71 5.04
N ALA A 455 0.67 -23.10 4.58
CA ALA A 455 1.95 -22.69 5.18
C ALA A 455 2.17 -21.16 5.17
N TYR A 456 1.51 -20.41 4.27
CA TYR A 456 1.59 -18.95 4.28
C TYR A 456 0.97 -18.31 5.54
N ALA A 457 0.09 -19.03 6.24
CA ALA A 457 -0.47 -18.55 7.50
C ALA A 457 0.59 -18.44 8.61
N ASP A 458 1.60 -19.31 8.63
CA ASP A 458 2.68 -19.26 9.62
C ASP A 458 3.51 -17.97 9.45
N VAL A 459 3.83 -17.63 8.21
CA VAL A 459 4.56 -16.39 7.87
C VAL A 459 3.78 -15.15 8.31
N ALA A 460 2.47 -15.13 8.04
CA ALA A 460 1.57 -14.06 8.48
C ALA A 460 1.46 -13.98 10.01
N ALA A 461 1.40 -15.12 10.70
CA ALA A 461 1.31 -15.20 12.16
C ALA A 461 2.59 -14.71 12.85
N ASP A 462 3.76 -15.04 12.31
CA ASP A 462 5.05 -14.54 12.82
C ASP A 462 5.14 -13.02 12.65
N ALA A 463 4.71 -12.49 11.50
CA ALA A 463 4.67 -11.04 11.27
C ALA A 463 3.68 -10.31 12.17
N LEU A 464 2.47 -10.87 12.36
CA LEU A 464 1.49 -10.29 13.28
C LEU A 464 1.99 -10.31 14.73
N SER A 465 2.65 -11.41 15.14
CA SER A 465 3.23 -11.54 16.48
C SER A 465 4.33 -10.51 16.72
N PHE A 466 5.21 -10.30 15.74
CA PHE A 466 6.24 -9.27 15.80
C PHE A 466 5.64 -7.87 15.99
N VAL A 467 4.67 -7.49 15.15
CA VAL A 467 4.02 -6.16 15.24
C VAL A 467 3.28 -6.01 16.56
N ARG A 468 2.54 -7.03 17.01
CA ARG A 468 1.84 -7.00 18.30
C ARG A 468 2.79 -6.92 19.48
N GLU A 469 3.96 -7.57 19.44
CA GLU A 469 4.93 -7.54 20.54
C GLU A 469 5.66 -6.20 20.63
N HIS A 470 6.05 -5.62 19.48
CA HIS A 470 6.92 -4.46 19.44
C HIS A 470 6.20 -3.12 19.30
N LEU A 471 5.05 -3.10 18.63
CA LEU A 471 4.38 -1.86 18.23
C LEU A 471 3.07 -1.61 18.99
N TRP A 472 2.41 -2.65 19.50
CA TRP A 472 1.18 -2.49 20.28
C TRP A 472 1.46 -2.31 21.78
N ASP A 473 1.03 -1.17 22.33
CA ASP A 473 0.98 -0.94 23.77
C ASP A 473 -0.40 -1.33 24.30
N ALA A 474 -0.48 -2.51 24.91
CA ALA A 474 -1.73 -3.05 25.45
C ALA A 474 -2.24 -2.29 26.68
N ASP A 475 -1.40 -1.59 27.44
CA ASP A 475 -1.84 -0.81 28.61
C ASP A 475 -2.45 0.53 28.16
N ALA A 476 -1.93 1.10 27.07
CA ALA A 476 -2.41 2.35 26.48
C ALA A 476 -3.45 2.16 25.38
N GLU A 477 -3.68 0.92 24.93
CA GLU A 477 -4.51 0.54 23.79
C GLU A 477 -4.14 1.34 22.52
N ARG A 478 -2.83 1.50 22.30
CA ARG A 478 -2.28 2.33 21.23
C ARG A 478 -1.17 1.61 20.47
N LEU A 479 -1.18 1.81 19.16
CA LEU A 479 -0.18 1.32 18.22
C LEU A 479 0.85 2.42 17.96
N ASN A 480 2.13 2.04 17.99
CA ASN A 480 3.21 2.82 17.40
C ASN A 480 3.36 2.43 15.93
N ARG A 481 3.76 3.38 15.11
CA ARG A 481 3.89 3.17 13.66
C ARG A 481 5.18 2.44 13.31
N ARG A 482 6.31 2.85 13.87
CA ARG A 482 7.63 2.49 13.36
C ARG A 482 8.48 1.76 14.39
N TYR A 483 9.02 0.63 13.96
CA TYR A 483 10.10 -0.10 14.64
C TYR A 483 11.35 -0.09 13.76
N LYS A 484 12.52 0.13 14.36
CA LYS A 484 13.81 -0.09 13.71
C LYS A 484 14.89 -0.35 14.76
N ASP A 485 15.61 -1.46 14.64
CA ASP A 485 16.75 -1.80 15.52
C ASP A 485 16.48 -1.67 17.04
N GLY A 486 15.25 -1.98 17.47
CA GLY A 486 14.81 -1.86 18.87
C GLY A 486 14.32 -0.47 19.28
N ASP A 487 14.39 0.52 18.39
CA ASP A 487 13.75 1.83 18.56
C ASP A 487 12.31 1.78 18.06
N VAL A 488 11.38 2.16 18.94
CA VAL A 488 9.94 2.26 18.65
C VAL A 488 9.53 3.71 18.78
N ALA A 489 8.93 4.24 17.72
CA ALA A 489 8.55 5.65 17.69
C ALA A 489 7.31 5.88 16.80
N ILE A 490 6.79 7.10 16.94
CA ILE A 490 5.67 7.67 16.18
C ILE A 490 4.34 7.01 16.53
N ASP A 491 3.37 7.83 16.92
CA ASP A 491 2.00 7.37 17.13
C ASP A 491 1.41 6.83 15.81
N GLY A 492 0.72 5.70 15.87
CA GLY A 492 0.04 5.13 14.71
C GLY A 492 -1.06 6.04 14.16
N TYR A 493 -1.18 6.07 12.84
CA TYR A 493 -2.26 6.73 12.10
C TYR A 493 -3.38 5.74 11.79
N LEU A 494 -4.54 6.22 11.31
CA LEU A 494 -5.68 5.36 11.01
C LEU A 494 -5.31 4.16 10.13
N GLU A 495 -4.39 4.35 9.16
CA GLU A 495 -3.89 3.28 8.30
C GLU A 495 -3.22 2.14 9.06
N ASP A 496 -2.48 2.45 10.14
CA ASP A 496 -1.75 1.46 10.91
C ASP A 496 -2.72 0.50 11.61
N TYR A 497 -3.81 1.04 12.18
CA TYR A 497 -4.84 0.25 12.84
C TYR A 497 -5.74 -0.46 11.83
N ALA A 498 -6.18 0.23 10.79
CA ALA A 498 -7.10 -0.31 9.79
C ALA A 498 -6.48 -1.47 9.02
N PHE A 499 -5.25 -1.31 8.54
CA PHE A 499 -4.59 -2.34 7.73
C PHE A 499 -4.17 -3.53 8.60
N LEU A 500 -3.62 -3.28 9.80
CA LEU A 500 -3.24 -4.35 10.72
C LEU A 500 -4.46 -5.12 11.22
N GLY A 501 -5.54 -4.43 11.58
CA GLY A 501 -6.79 -5.05 12.03
C GLY A 501 -7.43 -5.90 10.95
N ARG A 502 -7.43 -5.41 9.69
CA ARG A 502 -7.93 -6.23 8.58
C ARG A 502 -7.05 -7.43 8.28
N GLY A 503 -5.73 -7.28 8.36
CA GLY A 503 -4.78 -8.40 8.25
C GLY A 503 -4.97 -9.44 9.36
N ALA A 504 -5.13 -9.02 10.60
CA ALA A 504 -5.40 -9.90 11.75
C ALA A 504 -6.73 -10.66 11.59
N LEU A 505 -7.79 -9.97 11.14
CA LEU A 505 -9.07 -10.62 10.85
C LEU A 505 -8.93 -11.65 9.72
N THR A 506 -8.25 -11.32 8.62
CA THR A 506 -8.03 -12.27 7.52
C THR A 506 -7.15 -13.45 7.95
N LEU A 507 -6.20 -13.24 8.86
CA LEU A 507 -5.44 -14.34 9.45
C LEU A 507 -6.31 -15.24 10.33
N PHE A 508 -7.29 -14.69 11.06
CA PHE A 508 -8.33 -15.49 11.71
C PHE A 508 -9.15 -16.28 10.68
N GLU A 509 -9.55 -15.67 9.56
CA GLU A 509 -10.26 -16.36 8.45
C GLU A 509 -9.44 -17.51 7.85
N ALA A 510 -8.11 -17.42 7.86
CA ALA A 510 -7.22 -18.46 7.37
C ALA A 510 -6.99 -19.59 8.39
N THR A 511 -6.83 -19.24 9.68
CA THR A 511 -6.33 -20.17 10.72
C THR A 511 -7.40 -20.67 11.70
N GLY A 512 -8.49 -19.94 11.85
CA GLY A 512 -9.44 -20.12 12.95
C GLY A 512 -8.83 -19.89 14.34
N ASN A 513 -7.72 -19.16 14.47
CA ASN A 513 -7.12 -18.84 15.76
C ASN A 513 -7.76 -17.56 16.34
N VAL A 514 -8.56 -17.74 17.41
CA VAL A 514 -9.33 -16.67 18.06
C VAL A 514 -8.49 -15.49 18.54
N GLU A 515 -7.21 -15.71 18.86
CA GLU A 515 -6.31 -14.62 19.30
C GLU A 515 -6.08 -13.56 18.21
N HIS A 516 -6.17 -13.95 16.93
CA HIS A 516 -6.09 -13.00 15.82
C HIS A 516 -7.37 -12.19 15.69
N LEU A 517 -8.53 -12.79 15.95
CA LEU A 517 -9.81 -12.09 16.00
C LEU A 517 -9.88 -11.13 17.19
N ALA A 518 -9.44 -11.57 18.37
CA ALA A 518 -9.37 -10.72 19.56
C ALA A 518 -8.54 -9.46 19.30
N PHE A 519 -7.34 -9.63 18.71
CA PHE A 519 -6.51 -8.48 18.38
C PHE A 519 -7.11 -7.60 17.26
N ALA A 520 -7.83 -8.17 16.30
CA ALA A 520 -8.59 -7.38 15.33
C ALA A 520 -9.71 -6.55 15.99
N MET A 521 -10.38 -7.10 17.02
CA MET A 521 -11.38 -6.39 17.82
C MET A 521 -10.76 -5.26 18.64
N ASP A 522 -9.61 -5.49 19.29
CA ASP A 522 -8.85 -4.44 20.01
C ASP A 522 -8.53 -3.25 19.08
N LEU A 523 -8.04 -3.54 17.88
CA LEU A 523 -7.73 -2.51 16.87
C LEU A 523 -8.99 -1.81 16.35
N GLY A 524 -10.08 -2.55 16.13
CA GLY A 524 -11.38 -1.98 15.78
C GLY A 524 -11.92 -1.03 16.84
N GLN A 525 -11.80 -1.41 18.12
CA GLN A 525 -12.18 -0.55 19.24
C GLN A 525 -11.33 0.71 19.28
N ALA A 526 -10.00 0.58 19.20
CA ALA A 526 -9.08 1.72 19.15
C ALA A 526 -9.40 2.67 17.98
N ILE A 527 -9.84 2.16 16.82
CA ILE A 527 -10.33 3.00 15.71
C ILE A 527 -11.52 3.87 16.15
N THR A 528 -12.52 3.25 16.77
CA THR A 528 -13.75 3.96 17.20
C THR A 528 -13.55 4.92 18.37
N GLU A 529 -12.43 4.80 19.10
CA GLU A 529 -12.09 5.67 20.23
C GLU A 529 -11.15 6.80 19.84
N ALA A 530 -10.12 6.51 19.05
CA ALA A 530 -9.07 7.47 18.74
C ALA A 530 -9.35 8.28 17.46
N PHE A 531 -10.01 7.71 16.46
CA PHE A 531 -10.09 8.33 15.12
C PHE A 531 -11.50 8.79 14.74
N TRP A 532 -12.52 8.27 15.39
CA TRP A 532 -13.91 8.65 15.18
C TRP A 532 -14.25 10.00 15.79
N ASP A 533 -14.94 10.83 15.02
CA ASP A 533 -15.54 12.07 15.48
C ASP A 533 -17.07 12.01 15.38
N ASP A 534 -17.75 12.07 16.52
CA ASP A 534 -19.22 11.98 16.60
C ASP A 534 -19.94 13.21 16.01
N ASP A 535 -19.31 14.38 16.03
CA ASP A 535 -19.91 15.63 15.56
C ASP A 535 -19.79 15.73 14.03
N GLU A 536 -18.63 15.36 13.48
CA GLU A 536 -18.38 15.33 12.03
C GLU A 536 -18.90 14.05 11.35
N GLY A 537 -19.15 12.99 12.13
CA GLY A 537 -19.66 11.73 11.59
C GLY A 537 -18.66 11.04 10.66
N THR A 538 -17.36 11.17 10.94
CA THR A 538 -16.30 10.61 10.10
C THR A 538 -15.09 10.09 10.89
N LEU A 539 -14.18 9.41 10.18
CA LEU A 539 -12.88 8.98 10.69
C LEU A 539 -11.80 9.91 10.14
N PHE A 540 -10.99 10.46 11.03
CA PHE A 540 -9.81 11.23 10.66
C PHE A 540 -8.57 10.35 10.60
N PHE A 541 -7.57 10.76 9.83
CA PHE A 541 -6.32 10.02 9.66
C PHE A 541 -5.43 10.06 10.91
N THR A 542 -5.44 11.18 11.66
CA THR A 542 -4.68 11.34 12.90
C THR A 542 -5.53 11.09 14.13
N PRO A 543 -4.96 10.56 15.23
CA PRO A 543 -5.70 10.30 16.46
C PRO A 543 -6.13 11.59 17.15
N THR A 544 -7.24 11.52 17.88
CA THR A 544 -7.79 12.65 18.63
C THR A 544 -6.81 13.08 19.73
N GLY A 545 -6.48 14.37 19.75
CA GLY A 545 -5.49 14.93 20.68
C GLY A 545 -4.02 14.68 20.30
N GLY A 546 -3.75 14.22 19.07
CA GLY A 546 -2.41 14.17 18.48
C GLY A 546 -1.81 15.56 18.19
N GLU A 547 -0.66 15.59 17.52
CA GLU A 547 -0.01 16.84 17.09
C GLU A 547 -0.97 17.68 16.24
N SER A 548 -1.10 18.98 16.58
CA SER A 548 -1.93 19.91 15.81
C SER A 548 -1.18 20.36 14.56
N LEU A 549 -1.65 19.91 13.40
CA LEU A 549 -1.22 20.42 12.09
C LEU A 549 -2.15 21.54 11.60
N VAL A 550 -1.85 22.10 10.43
CA VAL A 550 -2.71 23.11 9.77
C VAL A 550 -4.06 22.55 9.30
N ALA A 551 -4.20 21.22 9.20
CA ALA A 551 -5.48 20.53 8.99
C ALA A 551 -5.38 19.11 9.53
N ARG A 552 -6.52 18.53 9.92
CA ARG A 552 -6.67 17.12 10.30
C ARG A 552 -7.19 16.34 9.09
N PRO A 553 -6.33 15.68 8.28
CA PRO A 553 -6.78 15.05 7.05
C PRO A 553 -7.70 13.85 7.31
N GLN A 554 -8.66 13.67 6.42
CA GLN A 554 -9.28 12.37 6.14
C GLN A 554 -8.54 11.71 4.97
N GLU A 555 -8.44 10.39 4.95
CA GLU A 555 -7.81 9.65 3.86
C GLU A 555 -8.83 8.77 3.14
N LEU A 556 -9.62 9.42 2.27
CA LEU A 556 -10.70 8.77 1.52
C LEU A 556 -10.24 8.23 0.16
N THR A 557 -9.19 8.83 -0.40
CA THR A 557 -8.70 8.56 -1.77
C THR A 557 -7.69 7.44 -1.74
N ASP A 558 -7.89 6.43 -2.60
CA ASP A 558 -6.90 5.38 -2.82
C ASP A 558 -5.68 5.96 -3.56
N GLN A 559 -4.49 5.58 -3.11
CA GLN A 559 -3.21 5.89 -3.76
C GLN A 559 -2.55 4.58 -4.20
N SER A 560 -1.23 4.46 -4.08
CA SER A 560 -0.56 3.15 -4.18
C SER A 560 -0.99 2.19 -3.06
N THR A 561 -1.47 2.73 -1.94
CA THR A 561 -2.16 2.01 -0.87
C THR A 561 -3.67 2.19 -0.98
N PRO A 562 -4.48 1.24 -0.45
CA PRO A 562 -5.90 1.46 -0.25
C PRO A 562 -6.13 2.63 0.73
N SER A 563 -7.28 3.28 0.67
CA SER A 563 -7.57 4.37 1.61
C SER A 563 -7.80 3.83 3.03
N SER A 564 -7.17 4.41 4.05
CA SER A 564 -7.32 3.92 5.43
C SER A 564 -8.76 4.02 5.93
N THR A 565 -9.51 5.05 5.53
CA THR A 565 -10.93 5.14 5.86
C THR A 565 -11.72 3.99 5.21
N GLY A 566 -11.46 3.66 3.95
CA GLY A 566 -12.14 2.54 3.27
C GLY A 566 -11.87 1.19 3.93
N VAL A 567 -10.61 0.92 4.30
CA VAL A 567 -10.24 -0.33 4.98
C VAL A 567 -10.75 -0.36 6.43
N ALA A 568 -10.79 0.77 7.13
CA ALA A 568 -11.38 0.86 8.46
C ALA A 568 -12.87 0.53 8.42
N VAL A 569 -13.62 1.08 7.45
CA VAL A 569 -15.03 0.74 7.26
C VAL A 569 -15.21 -0.74 6.94
N ASP A 570 -14.42 -1.32 6.03
CA ASP A 570 -14.45 -2.77 5.72
C ASP A 570 -14.20 -3.64 6.97
N LEU A 571 -13.22 -3.25 7.80
CA LEU A 571 -12.91 -3.92 9.05
C LEU A 571 -14.07 -3.82 10.05
N LEU A 572 -14.58 -2.61 10.31
CA LEU A 572 -15.64 -2.39 11.28
C LEU A 572 -16.96 -3.07 10.88
N LEU A 573 -17.31 -3.07 9.59
CA LEU A 573 -18.44 -3.85 9.07
C LEU A 573 -18.24 -5.35 9.28
N SER A 574 -17.01 -5.85 9.13
CA SER A 574 -16.74 -7.28 9.33
C SER A 574 -16.77 -7.66 10.82
N LEU A 575 -16.23 -6.81 11.69
CA LEU A 575 -16.17 -7.04 13.13
C LEU A 575 -17.54 -6.90 13.81
N SER A 576 -18.48 -6.13 13.25
CA SER A 576 -19.83 -6.02 13.82
C SER A 576 -20.55 -7.36 13.92
N HIS A 577 -20.24 -8.32 13.03
CA HIS A 577 -20.79 -9.67 13.09
C HIS A 577 -20.29 -10.50 14.29
N PHE A 578 -19.12 -10.13 14.85
CA PHE A 578 -18.50 -10.77 16.02
C PHE A 578 -18.71 -9.99 17.33
N SER A 579 -19.30 -8.80 17.25
CA SER A 579 -19.58 -7.93 18.40
C SER A 579 -21.01 -8.13 18.92
N ASP A 580 -21.22 -7.85 20.20
CA ASP A 580 -22.55 -7.77 20.84
C ASP A 580 -23.09 -6.33 20.97
N ASP A 581 -22.24 -5.32 20.73
CA ASP A 581 -22.61 -3.91 20.55
C ASP A 581 -22.56 -3.48 19.08
N ASP A 582 -23.46 -2.56 18.72
CA ASP A 582 -23.67 -2.02 17.38
C ASP A 582 -22.68 -0.88 17.07
N ARG A 583 -21.68 -0.60 17.93
CA ARG A 583 -20.77 0.54 17.80
C ARG A 583 -19.97 0.49 16.49
N PHE A 584 -19.44 -0.68 16.12
CA PHE A 584 -18.68 -0.84 14.87
C PHE A 584 -19.56 -0.57 13.65
N GLU A 585 -20.76 -1.18 13.60
CA GLU A 585 -21.72 -0.97 12.51
C GLU A 585 -22.16 0.50 12.43
N THR A 586 -22.47 1.12 13.58
CA THR A 586 -22.90 2.53 13.65
C THR A 586 -21.84 3.48 13.10
N VAL A 587 -20.56 3.26 13.45
CA VAL A 587 -19.45 4.08 12.94
C VAL A 587 -19.31 3.87 11.43
N ALA A 588 -19.27 2.61 10.98
CA ALA A 588 -19.13 2.28 9.56
C ALA A 588 -20.28 2.87 8.70
N GLU A 589 -21.53 2.68 9.11
CA GLU A 589 -22.71 3.23 8.44
C GLU A 589 -22.59 4.76 8.33
N ARG A 590 -22.27 5.43 9.43
CA ARG A 590 -22.18 6.90 9.42
C ARG A 590 -21.09 7.40 8.49
N VAL A 591 -19.90 6.78 8.48
CA VAL A 591 -18.82 7.16 7.55
C VAL A 591 -19.28 7.01 6.09
N ILE A 592 -19.93 5.88 5.77
CA ILE A 592 -20.46 5.62 4.41
C ILE A 592 -21.44 6.71 4.00
N ARG A 593 -22.40 7.05 4.88
CA ARG A 593 -23.42 8.06 4.61
C ARG A 593 -22.85 9.47 4.51
N THR A 594 -21.88 9.80 5.36
CA THR A 594 -21.17 11.08 5.33
C THR A 594 -20.43 11.28 4.00
N HIS A 595 -19.93 10.20 3.39
CA HIS A 595 -19.15 10.28 2.15
C HIS A 595 -19.86 9.78 0.89
N ALA A 596 -21.17 9.48 0.98
CA ALA A 596 -21.97 8.91 -0.10
C ALA A 596 -21.87 9.71 -1.41
N ASP A 597 -21.95 11.04 -1.35
CA ASP A 597 -21.85 11.94 -2.51
C ASP A 597 -20.46 11.92 -3.16
N ARG A 598 -19.40 11.92 -2.35
CA ARG A 598 -18.00 11.90 -2.82
C ARG A 598 -17.74 10.58 -3.56
N VAL A 599 -18.13 9.47 -2.95
CA VAL A 599 -18.01 8.12 -3.52
C VAL A 599 -18.83 7.99 -4.80
N SER A 600 -20.09 8.43 -4.79
CA SER A 600 -20.95 8.35 -5.99
C SER A 600 -20.44 9.19 -7.16
N SER A 601 -19.78 10.32 -6.87
CA SER A 601 -19.23 11.20 -7.90
C SER A 601 -17.95 10.64 -8.53
N ASN A 602 -17.08 10.01 -7.74
CA ASN A 602 -15.79 9.47 -8.20
C ASN A 602 -15.48 8.10 -7.57
N PRO A 603 -16.24 7.04 -7.87
CA PRO A 603 -16.12 5.77 -7.14
C PRO A 603 -14.75 5.11 -7.28
N LEU A 604 -14.10 5.24 -8.44
CA LEU A 604 -12.76 4.66 -8.66
C LEU A 604 -11.61 5.49 -8.09
N GLN A 605 -11.87 6.72 -7.63
CA GLN A 605 -10.91 7.49 -6.83
C GLN A 605 -10.95 7.04 -5.36
N HIS A 606 -12.12 6.57 -4.92
CA HIS A 606 -12.39 6.07 -3.57
C HIS A 606 -12.72 4.58 -3.62
N ALA A 607 -11.88 3.79 -4.29
CA ALA A 607 -12.16 2.41 -4.61
C ALA A 607 -12.34 1.56 -3.35
N SER A 608 -11.49 1.73 -2.32
CA SER A 608 -11.61 1.00 -1.06
C SER A 608 -12.93 1.29 -0.35
N LEU A 609 -13.31 2.56 -0.24
CA LEU A 609 -14.58 2.95 0.36
C LEU A 609 -15.78 2.52 -0.50
N THR A 610 -15.65 2.52 -1.83
CA THR A 610 -16.67 1.97 -2.75
C THR A 610 -16.91 0.48 -2.51
N LEU A 611 -15.84 -0.31 -2.33
CA LEU A 611 -15.94 -1.74 -2.03
C LEU A 611 -16.52 -2.00 -0.64
N ALA A 612 -16.23 -1.14 0.34
CA ALA A 612 -16.84 -1.20 1.66
C ALA A 612 -18.35 -0.86 1.60
N THR A 613 -18.73 0.22 0.92
CA THR A 613 -20.13 0.58 0.66
C THR A 613 -20.89 -0.51 -0.07
N ASP A 614 -20.27 -1.13 -1.08
CA ASP A 614 -20.84 -2.30 -1.77
C ASP A 614 -21.11 -3.46 -0.82
N THR A 615 -20.21 -3.72 0.14
CA THR A 615 -20.39 -4.77 1.14
C THR A 615 -21.53 -4.44 2.10
N TYR A 616 -21.65 -3.18 2.51
CA TYR A 616 -22.73 -2.68 3.35
C TYR A 616 -24.10 -2.82 2.66
N GLU A 617 -24.23 -2.36 1.41
CA GLU A 617 -25.50 -2.40 0.67
C GLU A 617 -25.96 -3.82 0.34
N GLN A 618 -25.02 -4.70 -0.03
CA GLN A 618 -25.34 -6.06 -0.46
C GLN A 618 -25.40 -7.06 0.70
N GLY A 619 -24.87 -6.70 1.86
CA GLY A 619 -24.67 -7.56 3.01
C GLY A 619 -23.52 -8.55 2.81
N ALA A 620 -22.80 -8.86 3.90
CA ALA A 620 -21.76 -9.89 3.89
C ALA A 620 -22.37 -11.28 3.66
N LEU A 621 -21.64 -12.13 2.93
CA LEU A 621 -21.89 -13.57 2.90
C LEU A 621 -21.10 -14.22 4.03
N GLU A 622 -21.76 -14.42 5.16
CA GLU A 622 -21.19 -15.08 6.34
C GLU A 622 -21.12 -16.59 6.08
N LEU A 623 -19.94 -17.18 6.26
CA LEU A 623 -19.74 -18.63 6.24
C LEU A 623 -19.22 -19.07 7.60
N THR A 624 -20.12 -19.58 8.45
CA THR A 624 -19.73 -20.15 9.73
C THR A 624 -19.28 -21.59 9.54
N LEU A 625 -17.99 -21.85 9.74
CA LEU A 625 -17.34 -23.15 9.59
C LEU A 625 -17.21 -23.82 10.96
N VAL A 626 -18.12 -24.73 11.29
CA VAL A 626 -18.17 -25.44 12.57
C VAL A 626 -17.33 -26.71 12.49
N GLY A 627 -16.30 -26.79 13.34
CA GLY A 627 -15.32 -27.87 13.38
C GLY A 627 -14.00 -27.38 13.95
N ASN A 628 -12.92 -28.15 13.78
CA ASN A 628 -11.58 -27.70 14.11
C ASN A 628 -10.69 -27.84 12.87
N GLN A 629 -9.85 -26.84 12.58
CA GLN A 629 -8.71 -27.10 11.69
C GLN A 629 -7.70 -28.03 12.39
N PRO A 630 -7.04 -28.96 11.66
CA PRO A 630 -7.12 -29.21 10.22
C PRO A 630 -8.19 -30.26 9.82
N ASP A 631 -9.17 -30.56 10.68
CA ASP A 631 -10.15 -31.63 10.46
C ASP A 631 -11.27 -31.27 9.47
N TYR A 632 -11.21 -30.11 8.81
CA TYR A 632 -12.15 -29.78 7.74
C TYR A 632 -11.94 -30.70 6.52
N PRO A 633 -13.00 -31.02 5.76
CA PRO A 633 -12.87 -31.76 4.51
C PRO A 633 -11.95 -31.01 3.53
N SER A 634 -11.06 -31.71 2.84
CA SER A 634 -10.14 -31.09 1.86
C SER A 634 -10.90 -30.38 0.74
N GLU A 635 -12.09 -30.86 0.40
CA GLU A 635 -12.97 -30.25 -0.59
C GLU A 635 -13.43 -28.84 -0.19
N TRP A 636 -13.47 -28.51 1.11
CA TRP A 636 -13.77 -27.14 1.55
C TRP A 636 -12.62 -26.19 1.23
N THR A 637 -11.38 -26.62 1.50
CA THR A 637 -10.18 -25.85 1.14
C THR A 637 -10.09 -25.68 -0.37
N GLU A 638 -10.30 -26.75 -1.16
CA GLU A 638 -10.34 -26.67 -2.63
C GLU A 638 -11.42 -25.69 -3.12
N THR A 639 -12.62 -25.74 -2.54
CA THR A 639 -13.72 -24.82 -2.90
C THR A 639 -13.38 -23.36 -2.59
N LEU A 640 -12.75 -23.09 -1.44
CA LEU A 640 -12.31 -21.73 -1.07
C LEU A 640 -11.15 -21.25 -1.94
N ALA A 641 -10.28 -22.17 -2.37
CA ALA A 641 -9.14 -21.87 -3.21
C ALA A 641 -9.52 -21.56 -4.66
N GLU A 642 -10.52 -22.24 -5.20
CA GLU A 642 -10.85 -22.15 -6.64
C GLU A 642 -12.00 -21.17 -6.95
N ARG A 643 -12.85 -20.83 -5.98
CA ARG A 643 -14.05 -20.02 -6.25
C ARG A 643 -13.89 -18.58 -5.77
N TYR A 644 -14.04 -17.63 -6.69
CA TYR A 644 -14.13 -16.22 -6.32
C TYR A 644 -15.48 -15.93 -5.65
N VAL A 645 -15.43 -15.57 -4.36
CA VAL A 645 -16.62 -15.25 -3.55
C VAL A 645 -16.40 -13.87 -2.92
N PRO A 646 -16.84 -12.78 -3.56
CA PRO A 646 -16.71 -11.45 -2.99
C PRO A 646 -17.63 -11.29 -1.76
N ARG A 647 -17.33 -10.30 -0.89
CA ARG A 647 -18.09 -9.98 0.33
C ARG A 647 -18.18 -11.14 1.33
N ARG A 648 -17.34 -12.16 1.18
CA ARG A 648 -17.29 -13.33 2.06
C ARG A 648 -16.66 -12.95 3.39
N LEU A 649 -17.27 -13.42 4.47
CA LEU A 649 -16.69 -13.43 5.81
C LEU A 649 -16.61 -14.87 6.32
N LEU A 650 -15.40 -15.40 6.53
CA LEU A 650 -15.20 -16.73 7.11
C LEU A 650 -15.18 -16.66 8.63
N ALA A 651 -16.08 -17.39 9.29
CA ALA A 651 -16.14 -17.45 10.73
C ALA A 651 -15.93 -18.89 11.21
N HIS A 652 -14.76 -19.18 11.74
CA HIS A 652 -14.51 -20.46 12.39
C HIS A 652 -15.28 -20.55 13.70
N ARG A 653 -15.77 -21.75 14.03
CA ARG A 653 -16.37 -22.05 15.33
C ARG A 653 -15.97 -23.46 15.78
N PRO A 654 -15.39 -23.63 16.98
CA PRO A 654 -15.15 -24.95 17.55
C PRO A 654 -16.44 -25.75 17.65
N ALA A 655 -16.37 -27.05 17.37
CA ALA A 655 -17.48 -27.97 17.63
C ALA A 655 -17.66 -28.28 19.13
N ASP A 656 -16.59 -28.14 19.92
CA ASP A 656 -16.64 -28.34 21.37
C ASP A 656 -17.12 -27.07 22.08
N GLU A 657 -18.26 -27.16 22.78
CA GLU A 657 -18.86 -26.02 23.48
C GLU A 657 -17.96 -25.46 24.58
N GLY A 658 -17.16 -26.29 25.27
CA GLY A 658 -16.25 -25.79 26.31
C GLY A 658 -15.08 -24.99 25.75
N ARG A 659 -14.61 -25.34 24.54
CA ARG A 659 -13.64 -24.54 23.79
C ARG A 659 -14.28 -23.27 23.22
N PHE A 660 -15.53 -23.34 22.78
CA PHE A 660 -16.26 -22.17 22.31
C PHE A 660 -16.52 -21.17 23.45
N GLU A 661 -16.85 -21.63 24.66
CA GLU A 661 -16.93 -20.78 25.86
C GLU A 661 -15.59 -20.06 26.14
N GLN A 662 -14.45 -20.75 25.99
CA GLN A 662 -13.13 -20.12 26.12
C GLN A 662 -12.85 -19.06 25.05
N TRP A 663 -13.42 -19.20 23.85
CA TRP A 663 -13.32 -18.18 22.81
C TRP A 663 -14.11 -16.93 23.18
N LEU A 664 -15.34 -17.09 23.69
CA LEU A 664 -16.13 -15.96 24.17
C LEU A 664 -15.42 -15.23 25.32
N ASP A 665 -14.81 -15.98 26.25
CA ASP A 665 -13.98 -15.39 27.32
C ASP A 665 -12.78 -14.61 26.76
N ALA A 666 -12.10 -15.12 25.73
CA ALA A 666 -10.94 -14.46 25.11
C ALA A 666 -11.31 -13.21 24.32
N LEU A 667 -12.54 -13.14 23.81
CA LEU A 667 -13.10 -11.99 23.09
C LEU A 667 -13.84 -11.02 24.03
N GLU A 668 -13.86 -11.32 25.33
CA GLU A 668 -14.61 -10.56 26.35
C GLU A 668 -16.12 -10.43 26.06
N LEU A 669 -16.71 -11.46 25.44
CA LEU A 669 -18.13 -11.49 25.06
C LEU A 669 -18.98 -12.22 26.11
N ASP A 670 -20.04 -11.56 26.58
CA ASP A 670 -20.99 -12.14 27.55
C ASP A 670 -21.90 -13.22 26.92
N GLU A 671 -22.22 -13.08 25.63
CA GLU A 671 -23.09 -13.99 24.88
C GLU A 671 -22.50 -14.29 23.49
N SER A 672 -22.98 -15.37 22.85
CA SER A 672 -22.55 -15.70 21.49
C SER A 672 -23.03 -14.62 20.51
N PRO A 673 -22.13 -13.98 19.74
CA PRO A 673 -22.49 -12.96 18.77
C PRO A 673 -23.31 -13.53 17.61
N PRO A 674 -23.98 -12.66 16.81
CA PRO A 674 -24.90 -13.07 15.76
C PRO A 674 -24.32 -14.07 14.76
N ILE A 675 -23.03 -14.00 14.44
CA ILE A 675 -22.40 -14.91 13.47
C ILE A 675 -22.36 -16.37 13.96
N TRP A 676 -22.22 -16.61 15.27
CA TRP A 676 -22.14 -17.95 15.85
C TRP A 676 -23.42 -18.44 16.54
N ALA A 677 -24.34 -17.53 16.89
CA ALA A 677 -25.51 -17.85 17.71
C ALA A 677 -26.40 -18.93 17.07
N GLY A 678 -26.52 -20.11 17.66
CA GLY A 678 -27.33 -21.21 17.10
C GLY A 678 -26.75 -21.89 15.86
N ARG A 679 -25.45 -21.72 15.59
CA ARG A 679 -24.69 -22.43 14.54
C ARG A 679 -23.88 -23.57 15.18
N GLU A 680 -24.59 -24.55 15.72
CA GLU A 680 -24.01 -25.71 16.42
C GLU A 680 -23.55 -26.81 15.45
N PRO A 681 -22.63 -27.71 15.83
CA PRO A 681 -22.30 -28.86 14.99
C PRO A 681 -23.52 -29.79 14.84
N VAL A 682 -23.71 -30.34 13.64
CA VAL A 682 -24.81 -31.28 13.34
C VAL A 682 -24.24 -32.63 12.91
N ASP A 683 -24.90 -33.70 13.36
CA ASP A 683 -24.58 -35.09 13.00
C ASP A 683 -23.13 -35.53 13.30
N ASP A 684 -22.44 -34.87 14.23
CA ASP A 684 -21.02 -35.08 14.58
C ASP A 684 -20.06 -34.91 13.38
N GLU A 685 -20.46 -34.13 12.36
CA GLU A 685 -19.68 -33.84 11.14
C GLU A 685 -19.35 -32.34 11.04
N PRO A 686 -18.25 -31.95 10.37
CA PRO A 686 -18.00 -30.55 10.01
C PRO A 686 -19.25 -29.95 9.34
N THR A 687 -19.69 -28.81 9.86
CA THR A 687 -20.96 -28.20 9.45
C THR A 687 -20.71 -26.76 9.04
N VAL A 688 -21.23 -26.36 7.89
CA VAL A 688 -21.20 -24.98 7.42
C VAL A 688 -22.60 -24.39 7.35
N TYR A 689 -22.70 -23.13 7.79
CA TYR A 689 -23.86 -22.28 7.65
C TYR A 689 -23.49 -21.10 6.77
N ALA A 690 -24.24 -20.91 5.69
CA ALA A 690 -24.17 -19.67 4.91
C ALA A 690 -25.28 -18.73 5.37
N CYS A 691 -24.95 -17.50 5.74
CA CYS A 691 -25.93 -16.49 6.11
C CYS A 691 -25.73 -15.21 5.31
N ARG A 692 -26.84 -14.52 5.04
CA ARG A 692 -26.88 -13.21 4.39
C ARG A 692 -28.16 -12.50 4.80
N ASN A 693 -28.09 -11.22 5.12
CA ASN A 693 -29.25 -10.38 5.47
C ASN A 693 -30.17 -11.03 6.52
N PHE A 694 -29.59 -11.51 7.63
CA PHE A 694 -30.29 -12.18 8.74
C PHE A 694 -31.00 -13.50 8.40
N ALA A 695 -30.81 -14.03 7.18
CA ALA A 695 -31.26 -15.36 6.80
C ALA A 695 -30.06 -16.32 6.74
N CYS A 696 -30.25 -17.57 7.16
CA CYS A 696 -29.22 -18.61 7.10
C CYS A 696 -29.71 -19.85 6.37
N SER A 697 -28.79 -20.55 5.71
CA SER A 697 -29.02 -21.88 5.18
C SER A 697 -29.33 -22.87 6.31
N PRO A 698 -30.08 -23.95 6.03
CA PRO A 698 -29.99 -25.15 6.86
C PRO A 698 -28.53 -25.61 6.99
N PRO A 699 -28.15 -26.33 8.06
CA PRO A 699 -26.81 -26.89 8.20
C PRO A 699 -26.42 -27.70 6.96
N LYS A 700 -25.21 -27.49 6.45
CA LYS A 700 -24.63 -28.20 5.30
C LYS A 700 -23.33 -28.87 5.70
N HIS A 701 -22.97 -29.96 5.03
CA HIS A 701 -21.66 -30.62 5.16
C HIS A 701 -20.79 -30.44 3.90
N ASP A 702 -21.33 -29.73 2.90
CA ASP A 702 -20.68 -29.43 1.63
C ASP A 702 -20.65 -27.90 1.45
N LEU A 703 -19.43 -27.34 1.32
CA LEU A 703 -19.22 -25.91 1.24
C LEU A 703 -19.77 -25.31 -0.06
N GLY A 704 -19.63 -26.02 -1.19
CA GLY A 704 -20.18 -25.59 -2.47
C GLY A 704 -21.71 -25.38 -2.40
N THR A 705 -22.43 -26.32 -1.78
CA THR A 705 -23.88 -26.23 -1.57
C THR A 705 -24.26 -25.06 -0.65
N ALA A 706 -23.45 -24.74 0.37
CA ALA A 706 -23.69 -23.59 1.24
C ALA A 706 -23.47 -22.26 0.50
N LEU A 707 -22.39 -22.17 -0.28
CA LEU A 707 -22.11 -21.02 -1.14
C LEU A 707 -23.21 -20.78 -2.17
N ASP A 708 -23.66 -21.83 -2.87
CA ASP A 708 -24.73 -21.72 -3.85
C ASP A 708 -26.03 -21.20 -3.24
N TRP A 709 -26.31 -21.54 -1.97
CA TRP A 709 -27.45 -20.98 -1.25
C TRP A 709 -27.28 -19.48 -1.01
N GLY A 710 -26.10 -19.05 -0.54
CA GLY A 710 -25.82 -17.64 -0.25
C GLY A 710 -25.80 -16.74 -1.49
N THR A 711 -25.39 -17.28 -2.64
CA THR A 711 -25.32 -16.53 -3.91
C THR A 711 -26.65 -16.48 -4.68
N THR A 712 -27.58 -17.42 -4.43
CA THR A 712 -28.88 -17.46 -5.14
C THR A 712 -30.02 -16.76 -4.39
N ALA A 713 -29.80 -16.37 -3.14
CA ALA A 713 -30.84 -15.75 -2.30
C ALA A 713 -31.24 -14.33 -2.73
N ASP A 714 -30.50 -13.67 -3.63
CA ASP A 714 -30.86 -12.34 -4.19
C ASP A 714 -31.95 -12.40 -5.29
N ASP A 715 -32.22 -13.57 -5.88
CA ASP A 715 -33.16 -13.69 -7.01
C ASP A 715 -34.65 -13.77 -6.60
N GLY A 716 -35.00 -13.46 -5.34
CA GLY A 716 -36.41 -13.29 -5.00
C GLY A 716 -36.77 -13.07 -3.53
N GLU A 717 -37.13 -11.83 -3.21
CA GLU A 717 -38.47 -11.47 -2.71
C GLU A 717 -39.05 -10.26 -3.46
#